data_AF-Q4DKR6-F1
#
_entry.id   AF-Q4DKR6-F1
#
_cell.length_a   1.000
_cell.length_b   1.000
_cell.length_c   1.000
_cell.angle_alpha   90.00
_cell.angle_beta   90.00
_cell.angle_gamma   90.00
#
_symmetry.space_group_name_H-M   'P 1'
#
loop_
_entity.id
_entity.type
_entity.pdbx_description
1 polymer ?
#
loop_
_entity_poly.entity_id
_entity_poly.type
_entity_poly.pdbx_seq_one_letter_code
_entity_poly.pdbx_strand_id
1 'polypeptide(L)'
;MWRCCGRLHVALLRGRRPLIVSPTGVAVRLHGAPTAPPCECHAQRYWDCGRKQPRVSFGASGTCWPQLGGASGMLHRTGVVMAPRSGIPGDGSDAATRRGVEETQQPKWTMSSSVEDMLLEGSTNWTNMKLNDFLRSYLGGTAAVDEDLNVTMQAFVRSPNAYVQEPQLLEGIINLTEYQALEERKILLEAINKLRHEGVVSLEQWRDYEGKDTITPFPKAKLNRVLTQIQTEERLRRAQGMKFTISTNIEDVLFKGGVRVNEMKLNDFLTMELGGRGVVATNRSVLLKEFFKDPKKYIRVKGALKEIQASDAYARMEGAVRDEIIFEEDQSKLRDKDVKNLLGWSEAAANVKTTVHNFTKRLLDAALEEVRNPMRMSAAMKLEGLYESVYNARWSHVVEVPDSKKTNKGMGMEAKEGKPEKSWRYNAVGETFERNDAVQKSGEAPPRLMVLASDKGWPYSWHMTQDSSKDFFVNCEVERVWRIVRNDLAEWLSNFDLALSSSPVWRLLIGTPGIGKSVAAGSYLLYQLLHCDVEELQVIVHCFGDTAYVFDKTTKTVTKYEGNKTSKIVLGGLRQRGMKGYIIYDVAKKGTPPETGFAPSTGWGMIVVSSPKVSNYDEWEKQLKARRIIMNCPDEMDVKAMCAWMKRDETPDKQVKYWKKVEEHMEKLGPIPRHIFDANEYRKRTQDVMRALKWINIGEQRKYFTKGGEQWYSEDPSHKLVKIVRVRENGPFEEFSNAPICTYLGVLTLSRLAKALSPHDILFLVLGMKNVLQPADLEKYALTVFLSVEFVTSIVKDLKELPPPSPSETRSSVLTLNPHGYPTEAAAITELKFIKGPQELKYRVLYIPTFPTFPLVDGFFFMESPRRTLVGLRMTTASAHHTTTSTVNLFTEYLAAYFKGWNKLSPDMSWEMIYIQHADSTPMEKWQRCDYVNPKNETDAEKKIVAFWDGSVHQYRVMLKGKFPEEIKFSHDGLPERDEKGKKIEKNK
;
A
#
# COMPACT_ATOMS: atom_id res chain seq x y z
N MET A 1 21.05 9.51 -29.80
CA MET A 1 20.98 9.13 -28.37
C MET A 1 20.01 7.99 -28.07
N TRP A 2 18.74 8.07 -28.48
CA TRP A 2 17.74 6.98 -28.31
C TRP A 2 18.09 5.67 -29.06
N ARG A 3 18.99 5.72 -30.05
CA ARG A 3 19.48 4.53 -30.77
C ARG A 3 20.77 3.91 -30.20
N CYS A 4 21.55 4.57 -29.34
CA CYS A 4 22.66 3.92 -28.63
C CYS A 4 22.20 3.13 -27.40
N CYS A 5 21.19 3.62 -26.66
CA CYS A 5 20.45 2.79 -25.69
C CYS A 5 19.46 1.83 -26.37
N GLY A 6 19.01 2.14 -27.59
CA GLY A 6 18.12 1.30 -28.41
C GLY A 6 18.81 0.18 -29.20
N ARG A 7 20.11 0.29 -29.51
CA ARG A 7 20.92 -0.81 -30.10
C ARG A 7 21.55 -1.72 -29.04
N LEU A 8 21.66 -1.27 -27.77
CA LEU A 8 21.71 -2.16 -26.60
C LEU A 8 20.56 -3.19 -26.64
N HIS A 9 19.40 -2.80 -27.17
CA HIS A 9 18.17 -3.58 -27.16
C HIS A 9 18.06 -4.67 -28.24
N VAL A 10 18.80 -4.54 -29.36
CA VAL A 10 18.68 -5.48 -30.51
C VAL A 10 19.64 -6.67 -30.38
N ALA A 11 20.73 -6.54 -29.63
CA ALA A 11 21.63 -7.64 -29.29
C ALA A 11 21.11 -8.48 -28.09
N LEU A 12 20.35 -7.88 -27.16
CA LEU A 12 19.89 -8.51 -25.91
C LEU A 12 18.57 -9.30 -26.00
N LEU A 13 17.85 -9.30 -27.14
CA LEU A 13 16.50 -9.90 -27.26
C LEU A 13 16.37 -11.12 -28.21
N ARG A 14 17.46 -11.67 -28.77
CA ARG A 14 17.41 -12.83 -29.68
C ARG A 14 17.25 -14.22 -29.01
N GLY A 15 16.84 -14.28 -27.73
CA GLY A 15 16.83 -15.55 -26.95
C GLY A 15 15.48 -16.07 -26.42
N ARG A 16 14.34 -15.37 -26.56
CA ARG A 16 13.07 -15.85 -25.98
C ARG A 16 12.23 -16.67 -26.98
N ARG A 17 12.36 -18.00 -26.92
CA ARG A 17 11.28 -18.92 -27.34
C ARG A 17 10.13 -18.82 -26.33
N PRO A 18 8.86 -18.87 -26.75
CA PRO A 18 7.73 -18.92 -25.83
C PRO A 18 7.64 -20.34 -25.28
N LEU A 19 7.94 -20.54 -23.99
CA LEU A 19 7.59 -21.78 -23.30
C LEU A 19 6.36 -21.54 -22.43
N ILE A 20 5.27 -22.10 -22.90
CA ILE A 20 4.02 -22.38 -22.23
C ILE A 20 4.35 -23.17 -20.95
N VAL A 21 4.12 -22.60 -19.77
CA VAL A 21 4.09 -23.37 -18.51
C VAL A 21 2.83 -22.97 -17.74
N SER A 22 1.98 -23.97 -17.54
CA SER A 22 0.70 -23.97 -16.83
C SER A 22 0.81 -23.45 -15.39
N PRO A 23 -0.20 -22.72 -14.85
CA PRO A 23 -0.24 -22.36 -13.44
C PRO A 23 -0.83 -23.52 -12.63
N THR A 24 -0.03 -24.14 -11.75
CA THR A 24 -0.57 -25.02 -10.71
C THR A 24 0.25 -24.88 -9.43
N GLY A 25 -0.42 -24.49 -8.34
CA GLY A 25 -0.03 -24.86 -6.99
C GLY A 25 0.83 -23.88 -6.19
N VAL A 26 0.17 -23.15 -5.28
CA VAL A 26 0.24 -23.31 -3.81
C VAL A 26 0.28 -21.94 -3.13
N ALA A 27 -0.87 -21.54 -2.58
CA ALA A 27 -1.01 -20.39 -1.72
C ALA A 27 -0.55 -20.74 -0.29
N VAL A 28 0.48 -20.06 0.21
CA VAL A 28 0.80 -20.04 1.64
C VAL A 28 0.13 -18.81 2.24
N ARG A 29 -0.96 -19.05 2.99
CA ARG A 29 -1.61 -18.03 3.84
C ARG A 29 -0.79 -17.87 5.13
N LEU A 30 -0.31 -16.67 5.39
CA LEU A 30 0.04 -16.23 6.74
C LEU A 30 -1.09 -15.36 7.28
N HIS A 31 -1.84 -15.88 8.24
CA HIS A 31 -2.86 -15.16 9.00
C HIS A 31 -2.25 -14.45 10.20
N GLY A 32 -2.74 -13.23 10.48
CA GLY A 32 -2.99 -12.77 11.85
C GLY A 32 -2.06 -11.69 12.42
N ALA A 33 -2.57 -10.46 12.48
CA ALA A 33 -2.34 -9.58 13.63
C ALA A 33 -3.64 -8.80 13.93
N PRO A 34 -4.01 -8.57 15.21
CA PRO A 34 -5.35 -8.09 15.57
C PRO A 34 -5.49 -6.58 15.39
N THR A 35 -6.64 -6.14 14.90
CA THR A 35 -7.07 -4.74 14.82
C THR A 35 -7.52 -4.26 16.20
N ALA A 36 -6.84 -3.25 16.74
CA ALA A 36 -7.29 -2.51 17.93
C ALA A 36 -8.46 -1.55 17.57
N PRO A 37 -9.42 -1.30 18.48
CA PRO A 37 -10.61 -0.51 18.22
C PRO A 37 -10.31 1.02 18.23
N PRO A 38 -11.13 1.85 17.54
CA PRO A 38 -10.87 3.28 17.39
C PRO A 38 -11.27 4.05 18.66
N CYS A 39 -10.33 4.81 19.23
CA CYS A 39 -10.63 5.80 20.26
C CYS A 39 -11.07 7.12 19.61
N GLU A 40 -12.32 7.51 19.87
CA GLU A 40 -12.81 8.88 19.75
C GLU A 40 -12.05 9.79 20.73
N CYS A 41 -11.61 10.97 20.27
CA CYS A 41 -11.34 12.10 21.17
C CYS A 41 -11.47 13.42 20.40
N HIS A 42 -12.48 14.19 20.78
CA HIS A 42 -12.69 15.59 20.49
C HIS A 42 -11.49 16.46 20.90
N ALA A 43 -11.16 17.47 20.10
CA ALA A 43 -10.54 18.69 20.61
C ALA A 43 -10.93 19.88 19.72
N GLN A 44 -11.66 20.79 20.35
CA GLN A 44 -12.25 22.03 19.87
C GLN A 44 -11.32 23.18 20.30
N ARG A 45 -11.37 24.30 19.56
CA ARG A 45 -11.13 25.71 19.97
C ARG A 45 -9.95 26.48 19.35
N TYR A 46 -10.36 27.54 18.63
CA TYR A 46 -9.83 28.92 18.57
C TYR A 46 -8.44 29.18 17.97
N TRP A 47 -8.37 29.99 16.90
CA TRP A 47 -8.19 31.46 17.03
C TRP A 47 -8.40 32.20 15.69
N ASP A 48 -8.79 33.46 15.87
CA ASP A 48 -9.40 34.41 14.93
C ASP A 48 -8.49 35.09 13.89
N CYS A 49 -9.18 35.76 12.95
CA CYS A 49 -8.83 36.98 12.20
C CYS A 49 -7.85 36.94 11.01
N GLY A 50 -8.40 37.26 9.82
CA GLY A 50 -7.73 38.13 8.85
C GLY A 50 -7.57 37.60 7.41
N ARG A 51 -8.54 37.95 6.54
CA ARG A 51 -8.57 37.79 5.07
C ARG A 51 -8.60 36.35 4.53
N LYS A 52 -9.81 35.92 4.13
CA LYS A 52 -10.08 34.70 3.37
C LYS A 52 -9.34 34.73 2.02
N GLN A 53 -8.36 33.85 1.85
CA GLN A 53 -7.83 33.46 0.53
C GLN A 53 -8.33 32.06 0.18
N PRO A 54 -8.69 31.76 -1.08
CA PRO A 54 -9.07 30.41 -1.50
C PRO A 54 -7.89 29.45 -1.26
N ARG A 55 -8.05 28.49 -0.34
CA ARG A 55 -7.11 27.37 -0.18
C ARG A 55 -7.58 26.21 -1.04
N VAL A 56 -6.78 25.81 -2.03
CA VAL A 56 -7.05 24.58 -2.81
C VAL A 56 -6.73 23.37 -1.95
N SER A 57 -7.77 22.60 -1.63
CA SER A 57 -7.71 21.41 -0.80
C SER A 57 -7.15 20.23 -1.57
N PHE A 58 -5.85 19.97 -1.40
CA PHE A 58 -5.22 18.70 -1.77
C PHE A 58 -5.20 17.80 -0.54
N GLY A 59 -6.26 17.02 -0.35
CA GLY A 59 -6.58 16.51 0.98
C GLY A 59 -5.66 15.43 1.55
N ALA A 60 -5.86 15.26 2.86
CA ALA A 60 -5.10 14.41 3.75
C ALA A 60 -5.83 13.08 3.98
N SER A 61 -5.29 12.00 3.44
CA SER A 61 -5.38 10.68 4.06
C SER A 61 -3.95 10.14 4.22
N GLY A 62 -3.58 9.84 5.47
CA GLY A 62 -2.22 9.51 5.89
C GLY A 62 -1.95 10.05 7.29
N THR A 63 -2.19 9.20 8.28
CA THR A 63 -2.07 9.35 9.74
C THR A 63 -0.96 10.28 10.26
N CYS A 64 -1.34 11.05 11.28
CA CYS A 64 -0.45 11.79 12.18
C CYS A 64 0.34 10.80 13.04
N TRP A 65 1.66 10.96 13.13
CA TRP A 65 2.48 10.32 14.18
C TRP A 65 2.81 11.39 15.22
N PRO A 66 2.81 11.08 16.53
CA PRO A 66 3.30 12.00 17.55
C PRO A 66 4.81 12.23 17.36
N GLN A 67 5.28 13.46 17.64
CA GLN A 67 6.70 13.73 17.82
C GLN A 67 7.22 12.93 19.02
N LEU A 68 8.10 11.95 18.80
CA LEU A 68 9.01 11.49 19.83
C LEU A 68 10.36 12.20 19.63
N GLY A 69 10.71 12.97 20.65
CA GLY A 69 11.93 13.75 20.76
C GLY A 69 13.19 12.88 20.73
N GLY A 70 14.30 13.53 20.38
CA GLY A 70 15.59 12.88 20.31
C GLY A 70 16.14 12.47 21.67
N ALA A 71 16.87 11.37 21.67
CA ALA A 71 18.04 11.18 22.52
C ALA A 71 18.99 10.22 21.80
N SER A 72 20.24 10.65 21.72
CA SER A 72 21.41 9.92 21.28
C SER A 72 21.65 8.71 22.19
N GLY A 73 22.12 7.57 21.65
CA GLY A 73 22.49 6.41 22.46
C GLY A 73 22.77 5.16 21.64
N MET A 74 24.03 5.00 21.23
CA MET A 74 24.64 3.77 20.70
C MET A 74 24.80 2.77 21.86
N LEU A 75 24.50 1.47 21.68
CA LEU A 75 25.21 0.30 22.26
C LEU A 75 24.51 -1.03 21.91
N HIS A 76 25.31 -2.01 21.48
CA HIS A 76 24.97 -3.43 21.29
C HIS A 76 24.78 -4.17 22.63
N ARG A 77 24.02 -5.28 22.64
CA ARG A 77 24.37 -6.51 23.40
C ARG A 77 23.49 -7.73 23.08
N THR A 78 24.19 -8.80 22.70
CA THR A 78 24.11 -10.21 23.12
C THR A 78 23.06 -10.60 24.17
N GLY A 79 22.41 -11.76 23.95
CA GLY A 79 21.32 -12.31 24.77
C GLY A 79 21.72 -12.94 26.10
N VAL A 80 20.72 -13.09 26.99
CA VAL A 80 20.76 -13.88 28.23
C VAL A 80 19.37 -14.50 28.49
N VAL A 81 19.41 -15.75 28.93
CA VAL A 81 18.34 -16.65 29.38
C VAL A 81 17.68 -16.17 30.69
N MET A 82 16.35 -16.30 30.79
CA MET A 82 15.58 -16.04 32.03
C MET A 82 15.47 -17.30 32.90
N ALA A 83 15.80 -17.17 34.19
CA ALA A 83 15.38 -18.08 35.25
C ALA A 83 14.38 -17.35 36.17
N PRO A 84 13.26 -17.97 36.61
CA PRO A 84 12.34 -17.36 37.57
C PRO A 84 12.63 -17.84 39.00
N ARG A 85 12.55 -16.94 39.99
CA ARG A 85 12.46 -17.28 41.42
C ARG A 85 11.29 -16.58 42.11
N SER A 86 10.70 -17.37 42.98
CA SER A 86 9.52 -17.22 43.83
C SER A 86 9.63 -16.21 44.97
N GLY A 87 8.46 -15.70 45.39
CA GLY A 87 8.05 -15.64 46.80
C GLY A 87 8.22 -14.30 47.53
N ILE A 88 7.11 -13.73 48.00
CA ILE A 88 6.71 -13.52 49.41
C ILE A 88 5.32 -12.82 49.42
N PRO A 89 4.32 -13.30 50.18
CA PRO A 89 2.98 -12.71 50.27
C PRO A 89 2.80 -11.81 51.51
N GLY A 90 1.93 -10.80 51.42
CA GLY A 90 1.33 -10.17 52.60
C GLY A 90 1.11 -8.65 52.51
N ASP A 91 -0.07 -8.24 52.06
CA ASP A 91 -0.96 -7.37 52.84
C ASP A 91 -2.40 -7.48 52.30
N GLY A 92 -3.35 -7.53 53.23
CA GLY A 92 -4.76 -7.76 52.96
C GLY A 92 -5.53 -6.45 53.06
N SER A 93 -5.94 -5.91 51.92
CA SER A 93 -7.09 -5.00 51.81
C SER A 93 -7.58 -5.04 50.36
N ASP A 94 -8.91 -5.01 50.16
CA ASP A 94 -9.61 -4.90 48.86
C ASP A 94 -9.92 -6.20 48.09
N ALA A 95 -10.51 -7.19 48.78
CA ALA A 95 -10.97 -8.46 48.18
C ALA A 95 -12.42 -8.45 47.58
N ALA A 96 -13.11 -7.32 47.45
CA ALA A 96 -14.53 -7.31 47.03
C ALA A 96 -14.85 -6.65 45.67
N THR A 97 -13.92 -5.93 45.03
CA THR A 97 -14.28 -5.05 43.87
C THR A 97 -13.50 -5.34 42.58
N ARG A 98 -12.70 -6.42 42.51
CA ARG A 98 -11.88 -6.76 41.32
C ARG A 98 -12.46 -7.85 40.39
N ARG A 99 -13.72 -8.26 40.56
CA ARG A 99 -14.32 -9.34 39.75
C ARG A 99 -14.65 -9.01 38.27
N GLY A 100 -14.09 -7.94 37.70
CA GLY A 100 -14.48 -7.44 36.37
C GLY A 100 -13.42 -7.45 35.25
N VAL A 101 -12.14 -7.74 35.52
CA VAL A 101 -11.08 -7.55 34.52
C VAL A 101 -9.99 -8.64 34.67
N GLU A 102 -10.33 -9.88 34.36
CA GLU A 102 -9.37 -10.95 34.05
C GLU A 102 -10.13 -12.13 33.38
N GLU A 103 -10.80 -11.87 32.26
CA GLU A 103 -11.02 -12.96 31.29
C GLU A 103 -9.66 -13.26 30.67
N THR A 104 -8.93 -14.19 31.29
CA THR A 104 -7.83 -14.93 30.66
C THR A 104 -8.24 -15.25 29.22
N GLN A 105 -7.49 -14.72 28.25
CA GLN A 105 -7.67 -15.02 26.83
C GLN A 105 -7.57 -16.54 26.61
N GLN A 106 -8.70 -17.25 26.69
CA GLN A 106 -8.76 -18.62 26.22
C GLN A 106 -8.46 -18.59 24.71
N PRO A 107 -7.61 -19.51 24.20
CA PRO A 107 -7.41 -19.67 22.77
C PRO A 107 -8.77 -19.86 22.08
N LYS A 108 -9.11 -18.98 21.14
CA LYS A 108 -10.31 -19.14 20.31
C LYS A 108 -10.07 -20.26 19.30
N TRP A 109 -10.40 -21.49 19.68
CA TRP A 109 -10.35 -22.66 18.82
C TRP A 109 -11.37 -22.57 17.67
N THR A 110 -11.02 -23.08 16.48
CA THR A 110 -11.90 -23.20 15.30
C THR A 110 -11.95 -24.66 14.83
N MET A 111 -12.88 -25.01 13.92
CA MET A 111 -12.96 -26.38 13.37
C MET A 111 -11.66 -26.82 12.67
N SER A 112 -10.88 -25.87 12.16
CA SER A 112 -9.57 -26.09 11.53
C SER A 112 -8.41 -26.16 12.53
N SER A 113 -8.65 -25.98 13.83
CA SER A 113 -7.59 -26.03 14.84
C SER A 113 -7.08 -27.46 15.03
N SER A 114 -5.79 -27.57 15.33
CA SER A 114 -5.06 -28.83 15.48
C SER A 114 -5.52 -29.60 16.73
N VAL A 115 -5.73 -30.91 16.57
CA VAL A 115 -5.96 -31.84 17.69
C VAL A 115 -4.77 -31.85 18.64
N GLU A 116 -3.55 -31.73 18.11
CA GLU A 116 -2.31 -31.69 18.90
C GLU A 116 -2.28 -30.46 19.82
N ASP A 117 -2.58 -29.27 19.28
CA ASP A 117 -2.58 -28.03 20.05
C ASP A 117 -3.66 -28.05 21.16
N MET A 118 -4.85 -28.58 20.84
CA MET A 118 -5.96 -28.70 21.80
C MET A 118 -5.66 -29.70 22.93
N LEU A 119 -5.07 -30.85 22.59
CA LEU A 119 -4.72 -31.86 23.58
C LEU A 119 -3.56 -31.38 24.45
N LEU A 120 -2.57 -30.71 23.89
CA LEU A 120 -1.40 -30.18 24.62
C LEU A 120 -1.64 -28.81 25.29
N GLU A 121 -2.81 -28.18 25.10
CA GLU A 121 -3.18 -26.93 25.78
C GLU A 121 -3.06 -27.08 27.30
N GLY A 122 -2.27 -26.19 27.92
CA GLY A 122 -2.00 -26.19 29.36
C GLY A 122 -0.99 -27.26 29.83
N SER A 123 -0.47 -28.11 28.93
CA SER A 123 0.55 -29.10 29.29
C SER A 123 1.95 -28.48 29.30
N THR A 124 2.69 -28.70 30.38
CA THR A 124 4.03 -28.15 30.61
C THR A 124 5.07 -28.81 29.69
N ASN A 125 5.83 -28.02 28.93
CA ASN A 125 6.80 -28.54 27.94
C ASN A 125 8.14 -28.92 28.60
N TRP A 126 8.26 -30.17 29.05
CA TRP A 126 9.47 -30.68 29.73
C TRP A 126 10.33 -31.60 28.86
N THR A 127 10.18 -31.53 27.54
CA THR A 127 10.88 -32.43 26.60
C THR A 127 12.40 -32.43 26.73
N ASN A 128 12.99 -31.33 27.24
CA ASN A 128 14.44 -31.20 27.39
C ASN A 128 14.95 -31.37 28.84
N MET A 129 14.06 -31.56 29.83
CA MET A 129 14.48 -31.71 31.23
C MET A 129 15.06 -33.13 31.44
N LYS A 130 16.28 -33.22 31.97
CA LYS A 130 16.88 -34.49 32.38
C LYS A 130 16.34 -34.94 33.75
N LEU A 131 16.43 -36.23 34.05
CA LEU A 131 15.98 -36.81 35.32
C LEU A 131 16.65 -36.14 36.52
N ASN A 132 17.97 -35.94 36.51
CA ASN A 132 18.66 -35.24 37.62
C ASN A 132 18.23 -33.77 37.76
N ASP A 133 17.85 -33.10 36.66
CA ASP A 133 17.31 -31.73 36.73
C ASP A 133 15.93 -31.73 37.39
N PHE A 134 15.10 -32.73 37.09
CA PHE A 134 13.79 -32.93 37.71
C PHE A 134 13.93 -33.24 39.21
N LEU A 135 14.79 -34.19 39.57
CA LEU A 135 15.06 -34.55 40.97
C LEU A 135 15.58 -33.34 41.76
N ARG A 136 16.54 -32.59 41.21
CA ARG A 136 17.08 -31.38 41.84
C ARG A 136 16.01 -30.29 42.02
N SER A 137 15.05 -30.20 41.11
CA SER A 137 14.00 -29.18 41.14
C SER A 137 12.90 -29.49 42.17
N TYR A 138 12.53 -30.77 42.35
CA TYR A 138 11.34 -31.16 43.13
C TYR A 138 11.62 -32.03 44.37
N LEU A 139 12.77 -32.72 44.43
CA LEU A 139 13.18 -33.58 45.55
C LEU A 139 14.45 -33.08 46.27
N GLY A 140 15.05 -31.99 45.79
CA GLY A 140 16.21 -31.36 46.39
C GLY A 140 17.55 -31.92 45.89
N GLY A 141 18.65 -31.19 46.18
CA GLY A 141 19.97 -31.44 45.59
C GLY A 141 20.69 -32.72 46.03
N THR A 142 20.13 -33.50 46.96
CA THR A 142 20.68 -34.77 47.44
C THR A 142 20.24 -35.98 46.61
N ALA A 143 19.14 -35.89 45.86
CA ALA A 143 18.67 -36.96 44.99
C ALA A 143 19.27 -36.80 43.58
N ALA A 144 20.09 -37.75 43.16
CA ALA A 144 20.61 -37.86 41.81
C ALA A 144 20.79 -39.33 41.43
N VAL A 145 20.54 -39.66 40.17
CA VAL A 145 20.97 -40.91 39.55
C VAL A 145 22.33 -40.74 38.90
N ASP A 146 23.06 -41.83 38.69
CA ASP A 146 24.32 -41.82 37.93
C ASP A 146 24.12 -41.21 36.53
N GLU A 147 25.16 -40.59 35.96
CA GLU A 147 25.05 -39.86 34.69
C GLU A 147 24.59 -40.77 33.53
N ASP A 148 24.88 -42.08 33.60
CA ASP A 148 24.43 -43.10 32.65
C ASP A 148 22.91 -43.35 32.72
N LEU A 149 22.27 -43.05 33.84
CA LEU A 149 20.83 -43.16 34.08
C LEU A 149 20.10 -41.82 33.95
N ASN A 150 20.85 -40.72 33.77
CA ASN A 150 20.36 -39.35 33.68
C ASN A 150 19.71 -39.05 32.31
N VAL A 151 18.64 -39.77 32.02
CA VAL A 151 17.86 -39.68 30.77
C VAL A 151 16.90 -38.49 30.77
N THR A 152 16.30 -38.20 29.62
CA THR A 152 15.21 -37.21 29.55
C THR A 152 13.98 -37.69 30.34
N MET A 153 13.21 -36.78 30.92
CA MET A 153 11.98 -37.15 31.63
C MET A 153 11.00 -37.93 30.75
N GLN A 154 11.02 -37.70 29.44
CA GLN A 154 10.23 -38.48 28.48
C GLN A 154 10.64 -39.96 28.41
N ALA A 155 11.93 -40.27 28.54
CA ALA A 155 12.42 -41.65 28.61
C ALA A 155 12.11 -42.26 29.98
N PHE A 156 12.28 -41.49 31.06
CA PHE A 156 12.00 -41.93 32.43
C PHE A 156 10.55 -42.39 32.61
N VAL A 157 9.57 -41.56 32.23
CA VAL A 157 8.12 -41.83 32.40
C VAL A 157 7.63 -43.05 31.59
N ARG A 158 8.40 -43.53 30.61
CA ARG A 158 8.08 -44.78 29.89
C ARG A 158 8.38 -46.01 30.72
N SER A 159 9.49 -46.00 31.45
CA SER A 159 9.95 -47.13 32.26
C SER A 159 10.67 -46.63 33.52
N PRO A 160 9.95 -46.05 34.51
CA PRO A 160 10.58 -45.44 35.69
C PRO A 160 11.51 -46.41 36.43
N ASN A 161 11.05 -47.67 36.56
CA ASN A 161 11.77 -48.77 37.21
C ASN A 161 13.12 -49.12 36.53
N ALA A 162 13.32 -48.74 35.27
CA ALA A 162 14.57 -49.00 34.54
C ALA A 162 15.70 -48.03 34.92
N TYR A 163 15.34 -46.85 35.43
CA TYR A 163 16.30 -45.77 35.73
C TYR A 163 16.42 -45.48 37.22
N VAL A 164 15.39 -45.78 38.01
CA VAL A 164 15.40 -45.68 39.48
C VAL A 164 15.01 -47.02 40.05
N GLN A 165 16.00 -47.73 40.61
CA GLN A 165 15.79 -49.04 41.25
C GLN A 165 15.50 -48.94 42.75
N GLU A 166 15.74 -47.77 43.37
CA GLU A 166 15.46 -47.55 44.79
C GLU A 166 13.95 -47.30 45.00
N PRO A 167 13.22 -48.21 45.68
CA PRO A 167 11.76 -48.15 45.75
C PRO A 167 11.23 -46.87 46.42
N GLN A 168 11.92 -46.38 47.45
CA GLN A 168 11.51 -45.18 48.19
C GLN A 168 11.63 -43.90 47.34
N LEU A 169 12.71 -43.78 46.57
CA LEU A 169 12.91 -42.65 45.67
C LEU A 169 11.87 -42.68 44.53
N LEU A 170 11.63 -43.86 43.96
CA LEU A 170 10.65 -44.02 42.90
C LEU A 170 9.22 -43.69 43.37
N GLU A 171 8.83 -44.17 44.55
CA GLU A 171 7.54 -43.82 45.17
C GLU A 171 7.42 -42.32 45.43
N GLY A 172 8.51 -41.69 45.90
CA GLY A 172 8.59 -40.24 46.05
C GLY A 172 8.36 -39.49 44.73
N ILE A 173 8.96 -39.95 43.63
CA ILE A 173 8.80 -39.35 42.30
C ILE A 173 7.36 -39.52 41.80
N ILE A 174 6.79 -40.72 41.86
CA ILE A 174 5.45 -41.03 41.31
C ILE A 174 4.35 -40.23 42.04
N ASN A 175 4.54 -39.92 43.32
CA ASN A 175 3.61 -39.14 44.12
C ASN A 175 3.67 -37.61 43.88
N LEU A 176 4.65 -37.11 43.12
CA LEU A 176 4.71 -35.69 42.77
C LEU A 176 3.60 -35.33 41.76
N THR A 177 2.89 -34.23 42.00
CA THR A 177 1.91 -33.68 41.05
C THR A 177 2.55 -33.39 39.69
N GLU A 178 3.82 -33.00 39.71
CA GLU A 178 4.66 -32.77 38.56
C GLU A 178 4.94 -34.03 37.74
N TYR A 179 5.15 -35.18 38.39
CA TYR A 179 5.27 -36.46 37.70
C TYR A 179 3.93 -36.92 37.12
N GLN A 180 2.82 -36.70 37.84
CA GLN A 180 1.47 -36.99 37.34
C GLN A 180 1.17 -36.19 36.06
N ALA A 181 1.56 -34.92 36.01
CA ALA A 181 1.42 -34.09 34.81
C ALA A 181 2.22 -34.63 33.60
N LEU A 182 3.35 -35.29 33.84
CA LEU A 182 4.13 -35.97 32.80
C LEU A 182 3.45 -37.25 32.29
N GLU A 183 2.84 -38.05 33.18
CA GLU A 183 2.05 -39.23 32.78
C GLU A 183 0.80 -38.80 31.99
N GLU A 184 0.09 -37.76 32.40
CA GLU A 184 -1.02 -37.21 31.62
C GLU A 184 -0.56 -36.77 30.22
N ARG A 185 0.57 -36.07 30.13
CA ARG A 185 1.16 -35.65 28.85
C ARG A 185 1.52 -36.85 27.98
N LYS A 186 2.01 -37.95 28.54
CA LYS A 186 2.27 -39.20 27.82
C LYS A 186 0.99 -39.78 27.22
N ILE A 187 -0.09 -39.86 28.01
CA ILE A 187 -1.41 -40.32 27.53
C ILE A 187 -1.91 -39.44 26.36
N LEU A 188 -1.71 -38.11 26.45
CA LEU A 188 -2.07 -37.17 25.39
C LEU A 188 -1.24 -37.38 24.12
N LEU A 189 0.07 -37.56 24.23
CA LEU A 189 0.96 -37.81 23.10
C LEU A 189 0.68 -39.16 22.40
N GLU A 190 0.36 -40.20 23.17
CA GLU A 190 -0.07 -41.50 22.62
C GLU A 190 -1.38 -41.35 21.83
N ALA A 191 -2.35 -40.60 22.35
CA ALA A 191 -3.58 -40.30 21.64
C ALA A 191 -3.34 -39.46 20.37
N ILE A 192 -2.45 -38.47 20.41
CA ILE A 192 -2.08 -37.66 19.24
C ILE A 192 -1.45 -38.54 18.15
N ASN A 193 -0.51 -39.40 18.52
CA ASN A 193 0.12 -40.32 17.56
C ASN A 193 -0.91 -41.26 16.94
N LYS A 194 -1.79 -41.84 17.75
CA LYS A 194 -2.86 -42.72 17.26
C LYS A 194 -3.82 -42.00 16.31
N LEU A 195 -4.31 -40.81 16.69
CA LEU A 195 -5.20 -40.01 15.86
C LEU A 195 -4.52 -39.57 14.56
N ARG A 196 -3.22 -39.20 14.61
CA ARG A 196 -2.44 -38.87 13.42
C ARG A 196 -2.30 -40.07 12.47
N HIS A 197 -2.11 -41.28 13.00
CA HIS A 197 -2.09 -42.52 12.20
C HIS A 197 -3.45 -42.84 11.59
N GLU A 198 -4.54 -42.48 12.27
CA GLU A 198 -5.93 -42.65 11.80
C GLU A 198 -6.40 -41.47 10.92
N GLY A 199 -5.53 -40.50 10.61
CA GLY A 199 -5.81 -39.38 9.72
C GLY A 199 -6.57 -38.20 10.37
N VAL A 200 -6.75 -38.22 11.69
CA VAL A 200 -7.47 -37.19 12.46
C VAL A 200 -6.47 -36.19 13.03
N VAL A 201 -6.25 -35.08 12.32
CA VAL A 201 -5.30 -34.01 12.73
C VAL A 201 -6.00 -32.70 13.11
N SER A 202 -7.27 -32.54 12.75
CA SER A 202 -8.09 -31.36 13.03
C SER A 202 -9.36 -31.72 13.80
N LEU A 203 -9.94 -30.74 14.49
CA LEU A 203 -11.20 -30.95 15.20
C LEU A 203 -12.36 -31.26 14.25
N GLU A 204 -12.33 -30.73 13.03
CA GLU A 204 -13.28 -31.08 11.97
C GLU A 204 -13.25 -32.59 11.66
N GLN A 205 -12.06 -33.17 11.54
CA GLN A 205 -11.93 -34.62 11.33
C GLN A 205 -12.34 -35.40 12.59
N TRP A 206 -12.05 -34.90 13.79
CA TRP A 206 -12.51 -35.53 15.04
C TRP A 206 -14.04 -35.56 15.12
N ARG A 207 -14.75 -34.53 14.64
CA ARG A 207 -16.23 -34.51 14.59
C ARG A 207 -16.76 -35.75 13.90
N ASP A 208 -16.22 -36.05 12.72
CA ASP A 208 -16.71 -37.10 11.81
C ASP A 208 -16.04 -38.47 12.03
N TYR A 209 -15.09 -38.53 12.97
CA TYR A 209 -14.36 -39.76 13.26
C TYR A 209 -15.24 -40.79 13.98
N GLU A 210 -15.38 -41.99 13.40
CA GLU A 210 -16.20 -43.07 13.98
C GLU A 210 -15.48 -43.82 15.12
N GLY A 211 -14.15 -43.92 15.09
CA GLY A 211 -13.36 -44.71 16.04
C GLY A 211 -13.09 -44.04 17.39
N LYS A 212 -13.93 -43.11 17.84
CA LYS A 212 -13.74 -42.34 19.11
C LYS A 212 -13.66 -43.24 20.35
N ASP A 213 -14.20 -44.45 20.30
CA ASP A 213 -14.16 -45.42 21.39
C ASP A 213 -12.79 -46.10 21.55
N THR A 214 -11.92 -45.96 20.55
CA THR A 214 -10.56 -46.48 20.60
C THR A 214 -9.57 -45.55 21.33
N ILE A 215 -9.98 -44.31 21.62
CA ILE A 215 -9.20 -43.30 22.32
C ILE A 215 -9.49 -43.37 23.81
N THR A 216 -8.47 -43.23 24.64
CA THR A 216 -8.61 -43.23 26.10
C THR A 216 -9.59 -42.14 26.56
N PRO A 217 -10.31 -42.32 27.68
CA PRO A 217 -11.38 -41.41 28.10
C PRO A 217 -10.95 -39.95 28.27
N PHE A 218 -9.71 -39.73 28.74
CA PHE A 218 -9.20 -38.39 29.06
C PHE A 218 -9.00 -37.50 27.81
N PRO A 219 -8.21 -37.89 26.77
CA PRO A 219 -8.13 -37.13 25.52
C PRO A 219 -9.48 -36.97 24.82
N LYS A 220 -10.32 -38.03 24.82
CA LYS A 220 -11.67 -38.00 24.23
C LYS A 220 -12.55 -36.93 24.87
N ALA A 221 -12.54 -36.83 26.21
CA ALA A 221 -13.30 -35.83 26.94
C ALA A 221 -12.83 -34.40 26.62
N LYS A 222 -11.51 -34.17 26.52
CA LYS A 222 -10.94 -32.86 26.20
C LYS A 222 -11.35 -32.39 24.80
N LEU A 223 -11.24 -33.25 23.78
CA LEU A 223 -11.66 -32.93 22.41
C LEU A 223 -13.17 -32.69 22.29
N ASN A 224 -13.99 -33.53 22.94
CA ASN A 224 -15.44 -33.35 22.92
C ASN A 224 -15.87 -32.05 23.60
N ARG A 225 -15.23 -31.65 24.70
CA ARG A 225 -15.49 -30.36 25.36
C ARG A 225 -15.28 -29.19 24.41
N VAL A 226 -14.16 -29.18 23.69
CA VAL A 226 -13.82 -28.11 22.73
C VAL A 226 -14.78 -28.12 21.54
N LEU A 227 -15.10 -29.30 20.99
CA LEU A 227 -16.07 -29.45 19.90
C LEU A 227 -17.44 -28.88 20.29
N THR A 228 -17.93 -29.19 21.49
CA THR A 228 -19.20 -28.67 21.99
C THR A 228 -19.16 -27.16 22.20
N GLN A 229 -18.06 -26.60 22.73
CA GLN A 229 -17.89 -25.16 22.89
C GLN A 229 -17.96 -24.44 21.54
N ILE A 230 -17.20 -24.89 20.55
CA ILE A 230 -17.19 -24.30 19.20
C ILE A 230 -18.56 -24.42 18.56
N GLN A 231 -19.22 -25.58 18.63
CA GLN A 231 -20.56 -25.75 18.08
C GLN A 231 -21.57 -24.84 18.78
N THR A 232 -21.45 -24.61 20.08
CA THR A 232 -22.33 -23.73 20.84
C THR A 232 -22.09 -22.26 20.51
N GLU A 233 -20.83 -21.84 20.39
CA GLU A 233 -20.47 -20.51 19.91
C GLU A 233 -20.91 -20.29 18.46
N GLU A 234 -20.78 -21.29 17.60
CA GLU A 234 -21.22 -21.22 16.21
C GLU A 234 -22.75 -21.18 16.12
N ARG A 235 -23.47 -21.93 16.97
CA ARG A 235 -24.92 -21.84 17.15
C ARG A 235 -25.33 -20.43 17.61
N LEU A 236 -24.64 -19.86 18.60
CA LEU A 236 -24.85 -18.50 19.08
C LEU A 236 -24.54 -17.46 17.99
N ARG A 237 -23.47 -17.62 17.22
CA ARG A 237 -23.12 -16.73 16.10
C ARG A 237 -24.10 -16.84 14.95
N ARG A 238 -24.64 -18.02 14.63
CA ARG A 238 -25.71 -18.17 13.64
C ARG A 238 -27.00 -17.54 14.15
N ALA A 239 -27.37 -17.78 15.41
CA ALA A 239 -28.57 -17.20 16.02
C ALA A 239 -28.48 -15.67 16.20
N GLN A 240 -27.28 -15.11 16.45
CA GLN A 240 -27.02 -13.67 16.52
C GLN A 240 -26.72 -13.04 15.15
N GLY A 241 -26.34 -13.85 14.16
CA GLY A 241 -25.97 -13.43 12.81
C GLY A 241 -27.11 -13.57 11.79
N MET A 242 -28.19 -14.27 12.13
CA MET A 242 -29.37 -14.37 11.30
C MET A 242 -30.06 -13.01 11.23
N LYS A 243 -29.78 -12.29 10.14
CA LYS A 243 -30.44 -11.02 9.85
C LYS A 243 -31.80 -11.29 9.25
N PHE A 244 -32.82 -10.83 9.93
CA PHE A 244 -34.16 -10.84 9.38
C PHE A 244 -34.26 -9.85 8.21
N THR A 245 -35.07 -10.21 7.22
CA THR A 245 -35.58 -9.34 6.15
C THR A 245 -37.09 -9.31 6.26
N ILE A 246 -37.75 -8.36 5.60
CA ILE A 246 -39.22 -8.32 5.61
C ILE A 246 -39.86 -9.61 5.04
N SER A 247 -39.11 -10.36 4.23
CA SER A 247 -39.50 -11.64 3.65
C SER A 247 -39.18 -12.87 4.52
N THR A 248 -38.52 -12.73 5.68
CA THR A 248 -38.17 -13.88 6.52
C THR A 248 -39.42 -14.57 7.06
N ASN A 249 -39.46 -15.90 6.95
CA ASN A 249 -40.59 -16.70 7.41
C ASN A 249 -40.74 -16.63 8.93
N ILE A 250 -41.96 -16.75 9.44
CA ILE A 250 -42.22 -16.75 10.88
C ILE A 250 -41.46 -17.89 11.59
N GLU A 251 -41.33 -19.05 10.93
CA GLU A 251 -40.53 -20.17 11.45
C GLU A 251 -39.09 -19.76 11.77
N ASP A 252 -38.45 -19.11 10.80
CA ASP A 252 -37.05 -18.70 10.90
C ASP A 252 -36.87 -17.66 12.02
N VAL A 253 -37.86 -16.80 12.25
CA VAL A 253 -37.83 -15.81 13.33
C VAL A 253 -37.97 -16.46 14.70
N LEU A 254 -38.92 -17.41 14.86
CA LEU A 254 -39.21 -18.05 16.14
C LEU A 254 -38.11 -19.02 16.55
N PHE A 255 -37.62 -19.83 15.62
CA PHE A 255 -36.59 -20.85 15.88
C PHE A 255 -35.16 -20.37 15.59
N LYS A 256 -34.99 -19.13 15.10
CA LYS A 256 -33.69 -18.51 14.75
C LYS A 256 -32.79 -19.37 13.87
N GLY A 257 -33.39 -20.11 12.93
CA GLY A 257 -32.68 -21.06 12.06
C GLY A 257 -31.92 -22.17 12.83
N GLY A 258 -32.26 -22.40 14.10
CA GLY A 258 -31.64 -23.38 14.98
C GLY A 258 -32.20 -24.79 14.81
N VAL A 259 -31.46 -25.77 15.33
CA VAL A 259 -31.96 -27.15 15.50
C VAL A 259 -33.01 -27.13 16.61
N ARG A 260 -34.19 -27.68 16.35
CA ARG A 260 -35.28 -27.77 17.34
C ARG A 260 -34.85 -28.63 18.52
N VAL A 261 -34.79 -28.05 19.72
CA VAL A 261 -34.34 -28.77 20.92
C VAL A 261 -35.37 -29.81 21.37
N ASN A 262 -36.64 -29.60 21.04
CA ASN A 262 -37.74 -30.53 21.29
C ASN A 262 -37.56 -31.87 20.52
N GLU A 263 -36.79 -31.88 19.43
CA GLU A 263 -36.41 -33.02 18.59
C GLU A 263 -35.05 -33.63 18.97
N MET A 264 -34.36 -33.09 19.99
CA MET A 264 -33.15 -33.70 20.52
C MET A 264 -33.48 -35.03 21.21
N LYS A 265 -32.62 -36.04 21.06
CA LYS A 265 -32.77 -37.32 21.78
C LYS A 265 -32.35 -37.15 23.25
N LEU A 266 -33.07 -37.81 24.15
CA LEU A 266 -32.81 -37.81 25.59
C LEU A 266 -31.36 -38.22 25.89
N ASN A 267 -30.87 -39.31 25.31
CA ASN A 267 -29.51 -39.76 25.56
C ASN A 267 -28.44 -38.78 25.04
N ASP A 268 -28.73 -38.03 23.97
CA ASP A 268 -27.82 -36.98 23.47
C ASP A 268 -27.75 -35.84 24.49
N PHE A 269 -28.89 -35.40 25.03
CA PHE A 269 -28.95 -34.42 26.12
C PHE A 269 -28.22 -34.89 27.38
N LEU A 270 -28.48 -36.10 27.86
CA LEU A 270 -27.83 -36.65 29.07
C LEU A 270 -26.32 -36.81 28.89
N THR A 271 -25.87 -37.19 27.69
CA THR A 271 -24.44 -37.29 27.36
C THR A 271 -23.80 -35.91 27.29
N MET A 272 -24.47 -34.96 26.64
CA MET A 272 -23.97 -33.61 26.40
C MET A 272 -23.88 -32.76 27.67
N GLU A 273 -24.92 -32.74 28.50
CA GLU A 273 -25.04 -31.80 29.62
C GLU A 273 -24.77 -32.43 30.98
N LEU A 274 -24.88 -33.77 31.09
CA LEU A 274 -24.84 -34.48 32.38
C LEU A 274 -23.75 -35.56 32.44
N GLY A 275 -22.82 -35.56 31.47
CA GLY A 275 -21.65 -36.45 31.44
C GLY A 275 -22.01 -37.92 31.24
N GLY A 276 -23.15 -38.20 30.61
CA GLY A 276 -23.66 -39.56 30.39
C GLY A 276 -24.41 -40.16 31.58
N ARG A 277 -24.59 -39.40 32.68
CA ARG A 277 -25.39 -39.86 33.82
C ARG A 277 -26.86 -40.04 33.41
N GLY A 278 -27.41 -41.21 33.70
CA GLY A 278 -28.79 -41.57 33.39
C GLY A 278 -29.02 -42.10 31.97
N VAL A 279 -27.98 -42.22 31.13
CA VAL A 279 -28.10 -42.82 29.80
C VAL A 279 -28.53 -44.28 29.95
N VAL A 280 -29.68 -44.63 29.36
CA VAL A 280 -30.19 -46.01 29.33
C VAL A 280 -30.27 -46.45 27.87
N ALA A 281 -29.78 -47.65 27.57
CA ALA A 281 -29.80 -48.19 26.20
C ALA A 281 -31.23 -48.23 25.61
N THR A 282 -32.25 -48.42 26.45
CA THR A 282 -33.66 -48.50 26.06
C THR A 282 -34.27 -47.16 25.63
N ASN A 283 -33.67 -46.02 26.00
CA ASN A 283 -34.23 -44.69 25.73
C ASN A 283 -33.48 -43.92 24.63
N ARG A 284 -32.68 -44.62 23.82
CA ARG A 284 -31.81 -44.01 22.79
C ARG A 284 -32.53 -43.10 21.79
N SER A 285 -33.81 -43.34 21.52
CA SER A 285 -34.60 -42.60 20.51
C SER A 285 -35.67 -41.68 21.10
N VAL A 286 -35.79 -41.57 22.42
CA VAL A 286 -36.82 -40.74 23.05
C VAL A 286 -36.50 -39.28 22.81
N LEU A 287 -37.43 -38.52 22.24
CA LEU A 287 -37.27 -37.08 22.03
C LEU A 287 -37.52 -36.31 23.33
N LEU A 288 -36.85 -35.17 23.52
CA LEU A 288 -37.05 -34.34 24.71
C LEU A 288 -38.50 -33.88 24.88
N LYS A 289 -39.22 -33.58 23.80
CA LYS A 289 -40.66 -33.25 23.85
C LYS A 289 -41.53 -34.34 24.45
N GLU A 290 -41.15 -35.61 24.28
CA GLU A 290 -41.86 -36.74 24.89
C GLU A 290 -41.37 -37.00 26.31
N PHE A 291 -40.06 -36.84 26.56
CA PHE A 291 -39.47 -36.99 27.88
C PHE A 291 -40.04 -36.01 28.90
N PHE A 292 -40.15 -34.71 28.56
CA PHE A 292 -40.63 -33.69 29.48
C PHE A 292 -42.14 -33.77 29.77
N LYS A 293 -42.92 -34.55 29.01
CA LYS A 293 -44.34 -34.83 29.33
C LYS A 293 -44.47 -35.69 30.59
N ASP A 294 -43.62 -36.71 30.72
CA ASP A 294 -43.56 -37.59 31.90
C ASP A 294 -42.15 -38.17 32.10
N PRO A 295 -41.23 -37.43 32.74
CA PRO A 295 -39.85 -37.86 32.95
C PRO A 295 -39.72 -39.20 33.68
N LYS A 296 -40.69 -39.53 34.55
CA LYS A 296 -40.72 -40.76 35.35
C LYS A 296 -40.91 -42.01 34.49
N LYS A 297 -41.55 -41.87 33.32
CA LYS A 297 -41.75 -42.95 32.35
C LYS A 297 -40.43 -43.46 31.79
N TYR A 298 -39.46 -42.57 31.60
CA TYR A 298 -38.19 -42.87 30.94
C TYR A 298 -37.05 -43.11 31.92
N ILE A 299 -36.98 -42.35 33.02
CA ILE A 299 -35.96 -42.53 34.07
C ILE A 299 -36.63 -43.10 35.32
N ARG A 300 -36.62 -44.44 35.42
CA ARG A 300 -37.29 -45.18 36.51
C ARG A 300 -36.53 -45.12 37.84
N VAL A 301 -35.22 -44.90 37.80
CA VAL A 301 -34.40 -44.80 39.02
C VAL A 301 -34.68 -43.45 39.68
N LYS A 302 -35.49 -43.47 40.75
CA LYS A 302 -35.96 -42.25 41.46
C LYS A 302 -34.83 -41.34 41.93
N GLY A 303 -33.68 -41.92 42.33
CA GLY A 303 -32.48 -41.16 42.71
C GLY A 303 -31.86 -40.40 41.53
N ALA A 304 -31.60 -41.11 40.43
CA ALA A 304 -31.05 -40.52 39.22
C ALA A 304 -31.96 -39.42 38.63
N LEU A 305 -33.28 -39.63 38.59
CA LEU A 305 -34.20 -38.60 38.12
C LEU A 305 -34.16 -37.35 39.01
N LYS A 306 -34.10 -37.49 40.34
CA LYS A 306 -33.99 -36.36 41.26
C LYS A 306 -32.69 -35.58 41.06
N GLU A 307 -31.57 -36.26 40.87
CA GLU A 307 -30.29 -35.61 40.59
C GLU A 307 -30.32 -34.85 39.26
N ILE A 308 -30.90 -35.46 38.22
CA ILE A 308 -31.06 -34.83 36.90
C ILE A 308 -31.95 -33.58 37.01
N GLN A 309 -33.08 -33.69 37.70
CA GLN A 309 -34.03 -32.57 37.91
C GLN A 309 -33.45 -31.45 38.78
N ALA A 310 -32.46 -31.74 39.63
CA ALA A 310 -31.77 -30.72 40.42
C ALA A 310 -30.72 -29.94 39.60
N SER A 311 -30.44 -30.32 38.36
CA SER A 311 -29.45 -29.64 37.52
C SER A 311 -30.03 -28.41 36.81
N ASP A 312 -29.25 -27.32 36.75
CA ASP A 312 -29.60 -26.13 35.96
C ASP A 312 -29.77 -26.45 34.46
N ALA A 313 -29.03 -27.45 33.97
CA ALA A 313 -29.14 -27.92 32.59
C ALA A 313 -30.53 -28.50 32.29
N TYR A 314 -31.11 -29.27 33.22
CA TYR A 314 -32.46 -29.79 33.08
C TYR A 314 -33.49 -28.66 33.04
N ALA A 315 -33.43 -27.71 33.98
CA ALA A 315 -34.37 -26.58 34.03
C ALA A 315 -34.31 -25.71 32.77
N ARG A 316 -33.09 -25.42 32.28
CA ARG A 316 -32.88 -24.66 31.04
C ARG A 316 -33.45 -25.40 29.83
N MET A 317 -33.21 -26.69 29.74
CA MET A 317 -33.66 -27.52 28.62
C MET A 317 -35.18 -27.71 28.63
N GLU A 318 -35.77 -27.92 29.81
CA GLU A 318 -37.22 -28.00 29.96
C GLU A 318 -37.89 -26.70 29.50
N GLY A 319 -37.34 -25.55 29.92
CA GLY A 319 -37.83 -24.23 29.48
C GLY A 319 -37.77 -24.07 27.96
N ALA A 320 -36.64 -24.39 27.34
CA ALA A 320 -36.46 -24.29 25.89
C ALA A 320 -37.46 -25.17 25.12
N VAL A 321 -37.68 -26.42 25.56
CA VAL A 321 -38.64 -27.33 24.91
C VAL A 321 -40.07 -26.83 25.05
N ARG A 322 -40.44 -26.26 26.21
CA ARG A 322 -41.77 -25.66 26.42
C ARG A 322 -41.99 -24.44 25.52
N ASP A 323 -40.98 -23.57 25.39
CA ASP A 323 -41.05 -22.40 24.51
C ASP A 323 -41.22 -22.82 23.03
N GLU A 324 -40.50 -23.85 22.58
CA GLU A 324 -40.63 -24.36 21.21
C GLU A 324 -42.02 -24.97 20.93
N ILE A 325 -42.63 -25.66 21.89
CA ILE A 325 -44.01 -26.15 21.75
C ILE A 325 -44.98 -24.98 21.56
N ILE A 326 -44.82 -23.90 22.34
CA ILE A 326 -45.64 -22.68 22.20
C ILE A 326 -45.44 -22.05 20.82
N PHE A 327 -44.20 -22.01 20.31
CA PHE A 327 -43.91 -21.49 18.98
C PHE A 327 -44.55 -22.32 17.86
N GLU A 328 -44.53 -23.65 17.96
CA GLU A 328 -45.19 -24.53 16.98
C GLU A 328 -46.72 -24.28 16.94
N GLU A 329 -47.35 -24.14 18.11
CA GLU A 329 -48.77 -23.81 18.22
C GLU A 329 -49.10 -22.44 17.62
N ASP A 330 -48.37 -21.40 17.99
CA ASP A 330 -48.60 -20.05 17.48
C ASP A 330 -48.30 -19.92 15.99
N GLN A 331 -47.28 -20.62 15.49
CA GLN A 331 -46.99 -20.71 14.07
C GLN A 331 -48.15 -21.37 13.31
N SER A 332 -48.78 -22.40 13.87
CA SER A 332 -49.99 -23.00 13.29
C SER A 332 -51.14 -21.99 13.21
N LYS A 333 -51.42 -21.28 14.31
CA LYS A 333 -52.47 -20.24 14.34
C LYS A 333 -52.22 -19.12 13.33
N LEU A 334 -50.96 -18.72 13.13
CA LEU A 334 -50.58 -17.69 12.15
C LEU A 334 -50.70 -18.20 10.70
N ARG A 335 -50.31 -19.46 10.44
CA ARG A 335 -50.53 -20.10 9.13
C ARG A 335 -52.00 -20.17 8.75
N ASP A 336 -52.88 -20.49 9.71
CA ASP A 336 -54.34 -20.51 9.50
C ASP A 336 -54.94 -19.12 9.18
N LYS A 337 -54.19 -18.05 9.46
CA LYS A 337 -54.54 -16.64 9.15
C LYS A 337 -53.73 -16.06 7.98
N ASP A 338 -53.04 -16.90 7.22
CA ASP A 338 -52.16 -16.54 6.09
C ASP A 338 -50.96 -15.62 6.44
N VAL A 339 -50.58 -15.57 7.72
CA VAL A 339 -49.40 -14.82 8.19
C VAL A 339 -48.17 -15.73 8.15
N LYS A 340 -47.46 -15.74 7.01
CA LYS A 340 -46.34 -16.66 6.75
C LYS A 340 -44.95 -16.08 7.01
N ASN A 341 -44.80 -14.75 6.96
CA ASN A 341 -43.52 -14.04 7.07
C ASN A 341 -43.67 -12.72 7.84
N LEU A 342 -42.54 -12.02 8.07
CA LEU A 342 -42.55 -10.73 8.79
C LEU A 342 -43.38 -9.64 8.09
N LEU A 343 -43.50 -9.65 6.75
CA LEU A 343 -44.40 -8.76 6.02
C LEU A 343 -45.85 -9.01 6.44
N GLY A 344 -46.30 -10.26 6.37
CA GLY A 344 -47.63 -10.67 6.81
C GLY A 344 -47.87 -10.33 8.28
N TRP A 345 -46.87 -10.47 9.15
CA TRP A 345 -46.97 -10.05 10.55
C TRP A 345 -47.09 -8.52 10.71
N SER A 346 -46.38 -7.76 9.88
CA SER A 346 -46.45 -6.29 9.90
C SER A 346 -47.83 -5.78 9.49
N GLU A 347 -48.49 -6.45 8.54
CA GLU A 347 -49.80 -6.11 7.97
C GLU A 347 -50.98 -6.76 8.72
N ALA A 348 -50.73 -7.75 9.57
CA ALA A 348 -51.76 -8.47 10.30
C ALA A 348 -52.64 -7.55 11.15
N ALA A 349 -53.96 -7.73 11.06
CA ALA A 349 -54.94 -7.03 11.88
C ALA A 349 -54.75 -7.32 13.38
N ALA A 350 -55.15 -6.38 14.24
CA ALA A 350 -54.92 -6.46 15.69
C ALA A 350 -55.51 -7.74 16.32
N ASN A 351 -56.66 -8.20 15.83
CA ASN A 351 -57.30 -9.45 16.25
C ASN A 351 -56.49 -10.71 15.90
N VAL A 352 -55.72 -10.69 14.79
CA VAL A 352 -54.78 -11.76 14.43
C VAL A 352 -53.57 -11.71 15.36
N LYS A 353 -53.05 -10.53 15.68
CA LYS A 353 -51.92 -10.39 16.62
C LYS A 353 -52.24 -10.81 18.05
N THR A 354 -53.52 -10.85 18.44
CA THR A 354 -53.97 -11.32 19.77
C THR A 354 -54.17 -12.84 19.87
N THR A 355 -54.09 -13.60 18.77
CA THR A 355 -54.25 -15.07 18.81
C THR A 355 -52.98 -15.81 19.27
N VAL A 356 -51.82 -15.17 19.14
CA VAL A 356 -50.52 -15.71 19.55
C VAL A 356 -50.17 -15.31 20.98
N HIS A 357 -49.32 -16.10 21.63
CA HIS A 357 -48.83 -15.79 22.97
C HIS A 357 -48.01 -14.49 22.97
N ASN A 358 -48.07 -13.74 24.07
CA ASN A 358 -47.38 -12.45 24.22
C ASN A 358 -45.85 -12.55 24.01
N PHE A 359 -45.24 -13.69 24.36
CA PHE A 359 -43.82 -13.92 24.16
C PHE A 359 -43.47 -14.04 22.67
N THR A 360 -44.22 -14.86 21.92
CA THR A 360 -44.13 -14.96 20.45
C THR A 360 -44.33 -13.60 19.78
N LYS A 361 -45.35 -12.85 20.21
CA LYS A 361 -45.62 -11.48 19.73
C LYS A 361 -44.41 -10.56 19.91
N ARG A 362 -43.79 -10.55 21.10
CA ARG A 362 -42.59 -9.74 21.39
C ARG A 362 -41.41 -10.11 20.51
N LEU A 363 -41.20 -11.39 20.21
CA LEU A 363 -40.12 -11.84 19.32
C LEU A 363 -40.33 -11.37 17.89
N LEU A 364 -41.55 -11.51 17.36
CA LEU A 364 -41.89 -11.03 16.01
C LEU A 364 -41.80 -9.51 15.89
N ASP A 365 -42.27 -8.76 16.90
CA ASP A 365 -42.15 -7.31 16.95
C ASP A 365 -40.69 -6.86 17.09
N ALA A 366 -39.87 -7.55 17.89
CA ALA A 366 -38.44 -7.28 18.01
C ALA A 366 -37.68 -7.56 16.70
N ALA A 367 -38.00 -8.64 16.00
CA ALA A 367 -37.46 -8.93 14.68
C ALA A 367 -37.86 -7.87 13.66
N LEU A 368 -39.11 -7.40 13.67
CA LEU A 368 -39.56 -6.30 12.80
C LEU A 368 -38.82 -4.98 13.10
N GLU A 369 -38.57 -4.67 14.37
CA GLU A 369 -37.75 -3.53 14.75
C GLU A 369 -36.28 -3.71 14.37
N GLU A 370 -35.74 -4.94 14.41
CA GLU A 370 -34.41 -5.24 13.88
C GLU A 370 -34.34 -5.03 12.36
N VAL A 371 -35.37 -5.39 11.59
CA VAL A 371 -35.44 -5.08 10.15
C VAL A 371 -35.51 -3.56 9.91
N ARG A 372 -36.18 -2.82 10.80
CA ARG A 372 -36.30 -1.35 10.73
C ARG A 372 -35.05 -0.61 11.18
N ASN A 373 -34.27 -1.16 12.11
CA ASN A 373 -33.12 -0.48 12.71
C ASN A 373 -31.99 -0.12 11.73
N PRO A 374 -31.55 -0.98 10.79
CA PRO A 374 -30.63 -0.61 9.72
C PRO A 374 -31.15 0.54 8.85
N MET A 375 -32.48 0.68 8.75
CA MET A 375 -33.14 1.75 7.99
C MET A 375 -33.29 3.05 8.81
N ARG A 376 -33.16 2.99 10.14
CA ARG A 376 -33.40 4.10 11.08
C ARG A 376 -32.13 4.65 11.74
N MET A 377 -31.01 3.92 11.77
CA MET A 377 -29.82 4.22 12.61
C MET A 377 -28.55 4.74 11.89
N SER A 378 -28.62 5.04 10.59
CA SER A 378 -27.70 6.02 10.00
C SER A 378 -28.59 6.98 9.24
N ALA A 379 -28.91 8.13 9.85
CA ALA A 379 -29.81 9.10 9.24
C ALA A 379 -29.33 9.38 7.81
N ALA A 380 -30.10 8.93 6.81
CA ALA A 380 -29.90 9.32 5.44
C ALA A 380 -30.03 10.83 5.40
N MET A 381 -28.91 11.54 5.39
CA MET A 381 -28.91 13.00 5.38
C MET A 381 -29.16 13.41 3.94
N LYS A 382 -30.40 13.81 3.62
CA LYS A 382 -30.71 14.50 2.38
C LYS A 382 -30.02 15.86 2.44
N LEU A 383 -29.12 16.11 1.49
CA LEU A 383 -28.31 17.32 1.47
C LEU A 383 -28.90 18.31 0.46
N GLU A 384 -29.64 19.29 0.96
CA GLU A 384 -30.45 20.19 0.15
C GLU A 384 -29.63 21.13 -0.74
N GLY A 385 -29.97 21.15 -2.04
CA GLY A 385 -29.37 22.00 -3.07
C GLY A 385 -27.92 21.66 -3.44
N LEU A 386 -27.37 20.53 -2.96
CA LEU A 386 -26.03 20.07 -3.37
C LEU A 386 -26.03 19.47 -4.78
N TYR A 387 -27.15 18.86 -5.20
CA TYR A 387 -27.28 18.30 -6.55
C TYR A 387 -27.13 19.42 -7.59
N GLU A 388 -27.95 20.47 -7.44
CA GLU A 388 -27.99 21.63 -8.32
C GLU A 388 -26.66 22.38 -8.33
N SER A 389 -25.99 22.47 -7.19
CA SER A 389 -24.67 23.12 -7.10
C SER A 389 -23.61 22.40 -7.92
N VAL A 390 -23.61 21.05 -7.90
CA VAL A 390 -22.66 20.24 -8.66
C VAL A 390 -23.04 20.24 -10.14
N TYR A 391 -24.33 20.04 -10.46
CA TYR A 391 -24.84 20.00 -11.83
C TYR A 391 -24.66 21.34 -12.57
N ASN A 392 -24.87 22.46 -11.88
CA ASN A 392 -24.72 23.80 -12.45
C ASN A 392 -23.32 24.42 -12.21
N ALA A 393 -22.31 23.59 -11.94
CA ALA A 393 -20.95 24.09 -11.72
C ALA A 393 -20.46 24.93 -12.92
N ARG A 394 -19.85 26.08 -12.61
CA ARG A 394 -19.43 27.06 -13.62
C ARG A 394 -18.08 26.69 -14.21
N TRP A 395 -17.99 26.81 -15.52
CA TRP A 395 -16.75 26.61 -16.26
C TRP A 395 -15.89 27.87 -16.29
N SER A 396 -14.59 27.66 -16.23
CA SER A 396 -13.57 28.64 -16.58
C SER A 396 -12.34 27.92 -17.12
N HIS A 397 -11.41 28.64 -17.72
CA HIS A 397 -10.18 28.06 -18.24
C HIS A 397 -9.02 29.03 -18.23
N VAL A 398 -7.80 28.50 -18.31
CA VAL A 398 -6.56 29.26 -18.37
C VAL A 398 -5.86 28.92 -19.68
N VAL A 399 -5.46 29.95 -20.43
CA VAL A 399 -4.69 29.85 -21.67
C VAL A 399 -3.31 30.47 -21.51
N GLU A 400 -2.36 29.97 -22.27
CA GLU A 400 -1.03 30.56 -22.36
C GLU A 400 -1.06 31.78 -23.30
N VAL A 401 -0.48 32.89 -22.86
CA VAL A 401 -0.39 34.11 -23.67
C VAL A 401 0.80 33.99 -24.63
N PRO A 402 0.62 34.21 -25.95
CA PRO A 402 1.71 34.20 -26.92
C PRO A 402 2.82 35.19 -26.54
N ASP A 403 4.08 34.83 -26.82
CA ASP A 403 5.27 35.64 -26.46
C ASP A 403 5.17 37.10 -26.90
N SER A 404 4.55 37.37 -28.06
CA SER A 404 4.37 38.73 -28.61
C SER A 404 3.51 39.66 -27.76
N LYS A 405 2.74 39.13 -26.80
CA LYS A 405 1.86 39.91 -25.90
C LYS A 405 2.25 39.81 -24.43
N LYS A 406 3.41 39.22 -24.10
CA LYS A 406 3.84 39.01 -22.70
C LYS A 406 4.26 40.29 -21.97
N THR A 407 4.43 41.41 -22.66
CA THR A 407 5.04 42.64 -22.15
C THR A 407 4.30 43.35 -21.01
N ASN A 408 3.14 42.87 -20.53
CA ASN A 408 2.47 43.42 -19.33
C ASN A 408 1.53 42.43 -18.61
N LYS A 409 1.64 41.11 -18.80
CA LYS A 409 0.67 40.11 -18.29
C LYS A 409 1.30 39.10 -17.32
N GLY A 410 1.61 39.52 -16.09
CA GLY A 410 1.86 38.65 -14.92
C GLY A 410 2.70 37.39 -15.21
N MET A 411 2.10 36.20 -15.05
CA MET A 411 2.77 34.89 -15.25
C MET A 411 2.84 34.43 -16.72
N GLY A 412 2.34 35.20 -17.70
CA GLY A 412 2.18 34.74 -19.09
C GLY A 412 0.99 33.79 -19.30
N MET A 413 0.03 33.81 -18.37
CA MET A 413 -1.19 33.00 -18.38
C MET A 413 -2.41 33.93 -18.26
N GLU A 414 -3.50 33.61 -18.94
CA GLU A 414 -4.74 34.39 -18.92
C GLU A 414 -5.92 33.50 -18.52
N ALA A 415 -6.64 33.89 -17.47
CA ALA A 415 -7.87 33.25 -17.02
C ALA A 415 -9.07 33.82 -17.80
N LYS A 416 -9.90 32.94 -18.34
CA LYS A 416 -11.11 33.25 -19.09
C LYS A 416 -12.29 32.52 -18.46
N GLU A 417 -13.44 33.18 -18.39
CA GLU A 417 -14.69 32.55 -17.97
C GLU A 417 -15.27 31.70 -19.10
N GLY A 418 -16.05 30.68 -18.73
CA GLY A 418 -16.68 29.77 -19.67
C GLY A 418 -15.80 28.57 -20.05
N LYS A 419 -16.42 27.63 -20.76
CA LYS A 419 -15.77 26.44 -21.30
C LYS A 419 -14.95 26.85 -22.54
N PRO A 420 -13.71 26.35 -22.72
CA PRO A 420 -12.89 26.70 -23.87
C PRO A 420 -13.53 26.20 -25.17
N GLU A 421 -13.46 26.99 -26.24
CA GLU A 421 -13.99 26.61 -27.57
C GLU A 421 -13.27 25.39 -28.16
N LYS A 422 -11.95 25.31 -27.93
CA LYS A 422 -11.11 24.18 -28.34
C LYS A 422 -10.64 23.40 -27.13
N SER A 423 -10.74 22.08 -27.18
CA SER A 423 -10.17 21.17 -26.17
C SER A 423 -8.85 20.56 -26.64
N TRP A 424 -8.17 19.84 -25.74
CA TRP A 424 -7.01 19.02 -26.09
C TRP A 424 -7.38 17.99 -27.16
N ARG A 425 -6.47 17.77 -28.12
CA ARG A 425 -6.60 16.71 -29.12
C ARG A 425 -5.93 15.45 -28.63
N TYR A 426 -6.53 14.30 -28.92
CA TYR A 426 -6.01 13.00 -28.52
C TYR A 426 -6.01 12.03 -29.69
N ASN A 427 -4.97 11.21 -29.77
CA ASN A 427 -4.92 10.04 -30.64
C ASN A 427 -5.34 8.81 -29.83
N ALA A 428 -6.14 7.92 -30.42
CA ALA A 428 -6.41 6.61 -29.84
C ALA A 428 -5.16 5.74 -29.94
N VAL A 429 -4.79 5.09 -28.84
CA VAL A 429 -3.66 4.16 -28.77
C VAL A 429 -4.12 2.95 -27.96
N GLY A 430 -4.48 1.87 -28.65
CA GLY A 430 -5.21 0.75 -28.03
C GLY A 430 -6.55 1.22 -27.45
N GLU A 431 -6.85 0.82 -26.22
CA GLU A 431 -8.08 1.20 -25.51
C GLU A 431 -7.97 2.52 -24.74
N THR A 432 -6.96 3.34 -25.06
CA THR A 432 -6.61 4.55 -24.31
C THR A 432 -6.25 5.70 -25.25
N PHE A 433 -5.84 6.83 -24.68
CA PHE A 433 -5.61 8.07 -25.42
C PHE A 433 -4.27 8.72 -25.08
N GLU A 434 -3.63 9.30 -26.08
CA GLU A 434 -2.44 10.15 -25.92
C GLU A 434 -2.70 11.53 -26.47
N ARG A 435 -2.18 12.56 -25.78
CA ARG A 435 -2.29 13.94 -26.22
C ARG A 435 -1.55 14.10 -27.55
N ASN A 436 -2.21 14.71 -28.54
CA ASN A 436 -1.63 14.98 -29.84
C ASN A 436 -1.10 16.42 -29.88
N ASP A 437 0.21 16.56 -29.62
CA ASP A 437 0.88 17.86 -29.62
C ASP A 437 1.23 18.38 -31.03
N ALA A 438 1.19 17.53 -32.05
CA ALA A 438 1.68 17.86 -33.40
C ALA A 438 0.74 18.76 -34.23
N VAL A 439 -0.49 19.04 -33.78
CA VAL A 439 -1.53 19.70 -34.59
C VAL A 439 -1.87 21.12 -34.11
N GLN A 440 -0.91 21.84 -33.52
CA GLN A 440 -1.04 23.28 -33.28
C GLN A 440 -0.67 24.08 -34.54
N LYS A 441 -1.45 23.92 -35.62
CA LYS A 441 -1.40 24.82 -36.79
C LYS A 441 -2.61 25.76 -36.76
N SER A 442 -2.34 27.05 -36.55
CA SER A 442 -3.18 28.25 -36.68
C SER A 442 -4.62 28.21 -36.11
N GLY A 443 -4.89 28.99 -35.05
CA GLY A 443 -6.24 29.51 -34.81
C GLY A 443 -6.57 29.97 -33.39
N GLU A 444 -6.22 29.22 -32.34
CA GLU A 444 -6.28 29.64 -30.92
C GLU A 444 -5.59 28.56 -30.07
N ALA A 445 -4.87 28.93 -29.01
CA ALA A 445 -4.16 27.97 -28.16
C ALA A 445 -5.17 27.12 -27.37
N PRO A 446 -4.98 25.79 -27.26
CA PRO A 446 -5.81 24.98 -26.39
C PRO A 446 -5.66 25.43 -24.93
N PRO A 447 -6.66 25.17 -24.06
CA PRO A 447 -6.55 25.45 -22.65
C PRO A 447 -5.33 24.73 -22.07
N ARG A 448 -4.62 25.39 -21.16
CA ARG A 448 -3.64 24.73 -20.27
C ARG A 448 -4.35 24.12 -19.07
N LEU A 449 -5.44 24.73 -18.63
CA LEU A 449 -6.23 24.29 -17.50
C LEU A 449 -7.70 24.62 -17.74
N MET A 450 -8.61 23.71 -17.41
CA MET A 450 -10.01 24.04 -17.18
C MET A 450 -10.31 24.00 -15.68
N VAL A 451 -11.29 24.78 -15.25
CA VAL A 451 -11.68 24.92 -13.86
C VAL A 451 -13.19 24.78 -13.76
N LEU A 452 -13.65 23.98 -12.80
CA LEU A 452 -15.06 23.84 -12.45
C LEU A 452 -15.26 24.34 -11.03
N ALA A 453 -16.14 25.32 -10.88
CA ALA A 453 -16.47 25.94 -9.60
C ALA A 453 -17.91 25.61 -9.20
N SER A 454 -18.08 25.01 -8.02
CA SER A 454 -19.39 24.69 -7.43
C SER A 454 -19.64 25.56 -6.20
N ASP A 455 -20.75 26.28 -6.15
CA ASP A 455 -21.02 27.27 -5.10
C ASP A 455 -21.11 26.65 -3.69
N LYS A 456 -21.52 25.38 -3.60
CA LYS A 456 -21.55 24.57 -2.36
C LYS A 456 -20.42 23.52 -2.29
N GLY A 457 -19.49 23.51 -3.24
CA GLY A 457 -18.38 22.56 -3.30
C GLY A 457 -18.73 21.19 -3.90
N TRP A 458 -17.91 20.19 -3.60
CA TRP A 458 -17.91 18.83 -4.16
C TRP A 458 -17.95 17.75 -3.07
N PRO A 459 -18.33 16.49 -3.36
CA PRO A 459 -18.31 15.41 -2.37
C PRO A 459 -16.99 15.25 -1.62
N TYR A 460 -15.85 15.48 -2.31
CA TYR A 460 -14.54 15.46 -1.67
C TYR A 460 -14.41 16.53 -0.58
N SER A 461 -14.86 17.77 -0.86
CA SER A 461 -14.87 18.84 0.13
C SER A 461 -15.84 18.59 1.28
N TRP A 462 -17.03 18.02 1.02
CA TRP A 462 -18.01 17.71 2.07
C TRP A 462 -17.54 16.60 3.01
N HIS A 463 -16.76 15.66 2.48
CA HIS A 463 -16.11 14.62 3.26
C HIS A 463 -14.98 15.18 4.16
N MET A 464 -14.41 16.33 3.81
CA MET A 464 -13.35 16.98 4.59
C MET A 464 -13.95 18.00 5.56
N THR A 465 -13.46 18.06 6.79
CA THR A 465 -13.97 18.99 7.82
C THR A 465 -13.45 20.43 7.69
N GLN A 466 -12.82 20.78 6.56
CA GLN A 466 -12.18 22.09 6.36
C GLN A 466 -12.82 22.86 5.20
N ASP A 467 -12.80 24.19 5.31
CA ASP A 467 -13.06 25.15 4.23
C ASP A 467 -12.17 24.83 3.03
N SER A 468 -12.71 23.99 2.16
CA SER A 468 -12.05 23.44 1.00
C SER A 468 -12.41 24.27 -0.21
N SER A 469 -11.53 24.28 -1.20
CA SER A 469 -11.78 25.01 -2.44
C SER A 469 -13.04 24.49 -3.10
N LYS A 470 -13.88 25.44 -3.52
CA LYS A 470 -15.06 25.24 -4.36
C LYS A 470 -14.70 24.90 -5.80
N ASP A 471 -13.44 25.11 -6.16
CA ASP A 471 -12.87 24.91 -7.49
C ASP A 471 -12.00 23.65 -7.51
N PHE A 472 -12.05 22.88 -8.60
CA PHE A 472 -11.01 21.91 -8.94
C PHE A 472 -10.48 22.14 -10.37
N PHE A 473 -9.31 21.56 -10.63
CA PHE A 473 -8.55 21.76 -11.86
C PHE A 473 -8.59 20.53 -12.76
N VAL A 474 -8.92 20.74 -14.04
CA VAL A 474 -8.90 19.72 -15.08
C VAL A 474 -7.77 20.06 -16.04
N ASN A 475 -6.73 19.23 -16.07
CA ASN A 475 -5.70 19.28 -17.10
C ASN A 475 -5.96 18.19 -18.15
N CYS A 476 -5.04 18.05 -19.11
CA CYS A 476 -5.18 17.06 -20.16
C CYS A 476 -5.20 15.60 -19.65
N GLU A 477 -4.55 15.29 -18.52
CA GLU A 477 -4.56 13.94 -17.95
C GLU A 477 -5.91 13.64 -17.27
N VAL A 478 -6.54 14.61 -16.61
CA VAL A 478 -7.89 14.45 -16.04
C VAL A 478 -8.93 14.27 -17.14
N GLU A 479 -8.87 15.07 -18.20
CA GLU A 479 -9.73 14.91 -19.38
C GLU A 479 -9.54 13.53 -20.04
N ARG A 480 -8.30 13.04 -20.09
CA ARG A 480 -7.98 11.70 -20.63
C ARG A 480 -8.69 10.59 -19.87
N VAL A 481 -8.74 10.66 -18.54
CA VAL A 481 -9.48 9.69 -17.70
C VAL A 481 -10.96 9.68 -18.08
N TRP A 482 -11.59 10.86 -18.20
CA TRP A 482 -12.99 10.96 -18.61
C TRP A 482 -13.22 10.36 -20.00
N ARG A 483 -12.35 10.67 -20.98
CA ARG A 483 -12.50 10.12 -22.35
C ARG A 483 -12.47 8.60 -22.37
N ILE A 484 -11.67 7.95 -21.52
CA ILE A 484 -11.65 6.48 -21.38
C ILE A 484 -12.98 5.98 -20.81
N VAL A 485 -13.43 6.53 -19.67
CA VAL A 485 -14.70 6.13 -19.03
C VAL A 485 -15.89 6.34 -19.97
N ARG A 486 -15.92 7.46 -20.70
CA ARG A 486 -16.96 7.77 -21.68
C ARG A 486 -16.99 6.75 -22.82
N ASN A 487 -15.83 6.30 -23.30
CA ASN A 487 -15.76 5.25 -24.31
C ASN A 487 -16.33 3.92 -23.80
N ASP A 488 -16.02 3.54 -22.55
CA ASP A 488 -16.59 2.33 -21.93
C ASP A 488 -18.10 2.39 -21.81
N LEU A 489 -18.62 3.57 -21.45
CA LEU A 489 -20.06 3.81 -21.38
C LEU A 489 -20.70 3.72 -22.76
N ALA A 490 -20.11 4.36 -23.78
CA ALA A 490 -20.63 4.33 -25.14
C ALA A 490 -20.64 2.89 -25.71
N GLU A 491 -19.58 2.12 -25.49
CA GLU A 491 -19.51 0.71 -25.90
C GLU A 491 -20.62 -0.10 -25.22
N TRP A 492 -20.77 0.04 -23.90
CA TRP A 492 -21.82 -0.64 -23.15
C TRP A 492 -23.24 -0.28 -23.63
N LEU A 493 -23.51 1.01 -23.88
CA LEU A 493 -24.82 1.48 -24.32
C LEU A 493 -25.16 1.08 -25.76
N SER A 494 -24.14 0.89 -26.61
CA SER A 494 -24.31 0.42 -27.99
C SER A 494 -24.59 -1.08 -28.11
N ASN A 495 -24.38 -1.85 -27.04
CA ASN A 495 -24.61 -3.30 -27.03
C ASN A 495 -26.11 -3.61 -26.90
N PHE A 496 -26.78 -3.79 -28.05
CA PHE A 496 -28.18 -4.25 -28.10
C PHE A 496 -28.36 -5.66 -27.49
N ASP A 497 -27.33 -6.50 -27.57
CA ASP A 497 -27.29 -7.81 -26.94
C ASP A 497 -26.62 -7.73 -25.55
N LEU A 498 -27.45 -7.57 -24.50
CA LEU A 498 -27.05 -7.67 -23.08
C LEU A 498 -26.32 -8.99 -22.74
N ALA A 499 -26.30 -9.96 -23.66
CA ALA A 499 -25.59 -11.22 -23.56
C ALA A 499 -24.06 -11.07 -23.56
N LEU A 500 -23.50 -10.00 -24.13
CA LEU A 500 -22.04 -9.85 -24.29
C LEU A 500 -21.38 -9.04 -23.17
N SER A 501 -22.05 -8.02 -22.64
CA SER A 501 -21.60 -7.28 -21.45
C SER A 501 -22.77 -6.67 -20.69
N SER A 502 -22.96 -7.12 -19.44
CA SER A 502 -24.04 -6.65 -18.57
C SER A 502 -23.70 -5.34 -17.84
N SER A 503 -22.48 -4.81 -18.01
CA SER A 503 -21.98 -3.58 -17.38
C SER A 503 -20.83 -2.97 -18.18
N PRO A 504 -20.55 -1.65 -18.04
CA PRO A 504 -19.32 -1.04 -18.55
C PRO A 504 -18.08 -1.70 -17.97
N VAL A 505 -16.94 -1.58 -18.66
CA VAL A 505 -15.65 -2.08 -18.15
C VAL A 505 -15.30 -1.42 -16.82
N TRP A 506 -14.93 -2.23 -15.82
CA TRP A 506 -14.55 -1.70 -14.50
C TRP A 506 -13.15 -1.12 -14.58
N ARG A 507 -12.96 0.10 -14.07
CA ARG A 507 -11.71 0.85 -14.20
C ARG A 507 -11.00 1.02 -12.86
N LEU A 508 -9.67 1.04 -12.90
CA LEU A 508 -8.81 1.30 -11.75
C LEU A 508 -7.89 2.49 -12.07
N LEU A 509 -8.15 3.64 -11.47
CA LEU A 509 -7.35 4.86 -11.63
C LEU A 509 -6.19 4.90 -10.62
N ILE A 510 -4.96 4.77 -11.12
CA ILE A 510 -3.72 4.82 -10.35
C ILE A 510 -2.92 6.06 -10.76
N GLY A 511 -2.21 6.65 -9.80
CA GLY A 511 -1.25 7.72 -10.08
C GLY A 511 -0.57 8.19 -8.79
N THR A 512 0.43 9.04 -8.93
CA THR A 512 1.23 9.54 -7.80
C THR A 512 0.34 10.13 -6.70
N PRO A 513 0.52 9.77 -5.42
CA PRO A 513 -0.21 10.41 -4.32
C PRO A 513 0.02 11.93 -4.28
N GLY A 514 -1.05 12.71 -4.13
CA GLY A 514 -0.98 14.18 -4.04
C GLY A 514 -1.15 14.95 -5.36
N ILE A 515 -1.32 14.28 -6.49
CA ILE A 515 -1.54 14.93 -7.80
C ILE A 515 -2.99 15.35 -8.07
N GLY A 516 -3.92 15.05 -7.16
CA GLY A 516 -5.33 15.43 -7.30
C GLY A 516 -6.25 14.38 -7.92
N LYS A 517 -5.94 13.07 -7.91
CA LYS A 517 -6.85 12.02 -8.44
C LYS A 517 -8.29 12.13 -7.91
N SER A 518 -8.45 12.12 -6.58
CA SER A 518 -9.75 12.22 -5.91
C SER A 518 -10.43 13.57 -6.17
N VAL A 519 -9.68 14.66 -6.00
CA VAL A 519 -10.18 16.04 -6.04
C VAL A 519 -10.53 16.49 -7.45
N ALA A 520 -9.69 16.15 -8.42
CA ALA A 520 -9.83 16.53 -9.81
C ALA A 520 -10.53 15.44 -10.62
N ALA A 521 -9.91 14.26 -10.79
CA ALA A 521 -10.49 13.22 -11.63
C ALA A 521 -11.81 12.67 -11.07
N GLY A 522 -11.89 12.40 -9.76
CA GLY A 522 -13.13 11.95 -9.12
C GLY A 522 -14.27 12.96 -9.26
N SER A 523 -14.02 14.24 -8.95
CA SER A 523 -15.03 15.30 -9.10
C SER A 523 -15.41 15.57 -10.56
N TYR A 524 -14.44 15.49 -11.48
CA TYR A 524 -14.68 15.67 -12.90
C TYR A 524 -15.53 14.55 -13.50
N LEU A 525 -15.24 13.30 -13.13
CA LEU A 525 -16.06 12.15 -13.50
C LEU A 525 -17.49 12.31 -12.98
N LEU A 526 -17.67 12.71 -11.72
CA LEU A 526 -19.00 12.97 -11.16
C LEU A 526 -19.76 14.02 -11.98
N TYR A 527 -19.13 15.17 -12.24
CA TYR A 527 -19.73 16.24 -13.04
C TYR A 527 -20.17 15.70 -14.42
N GLN A 528 -19.27 15.03 -15.13
CA GLN A 528 -19.54 14.51 -16.46
C GLN A 528 -20.65 13.43 -16.48
N LEU A 529 -20.64 12.52 -15.51
CA LEU A 529 -21.65 11.46 -15.39
C LEU A 529 -23.05 12.00 -15.04
N LEU A 530 -23.13 13.10 -14.29
CA LEU A 530 -24.40 13.78 -14.01
C LEU A 530 -25.01 14.38 -15.28
N HIS A 531 -24.18 14.75 -16.27
CA HIS A 531 -24.61 15.28 -17.57
C HIS A 531 -24.84 14.20 -18.64
N CYS A 532 -24.59 12.92 -18.36
CA CYS A 532 -25.09 11.83 -19.21
C CYS A 532 -26.62 11.79 -19.22
N ASP A 533 -27.23 11.09 -20.18
CA ASP A 533 -28.68 10.92 -20.20
C ASP A 533 -29.17 10.23 -18.90
N VAL A 534 -30.32 10.67 -18.39
CA VAL A 534 -30.97 10.06 -17.21
C VAL A 534 -31.54 8.69 -17.54
N GLU A 535 -31.94 8.44 -18.79
CA GLU A 535 -32.45 7.14 -19.25
C GLU A 535 -31.35 6.07 -19.29
N GLU A 536 -30.11 6.50 -19.56
CA GLU A 536 -28.93 5.65 -19.59
C GLU A 536 -28.36 5.41 -18.18
N LEU A 537 -28.27 6.48 -17.39
CA LEU A 537 -27.67 6.49 -16.06
C LEU A 537 -28.54 7.30 -15.09
N GLN A 538 -29.20 6.63 -14.16
CA GLN A 538 -30.13 7.25 -13.21
C GLN A 538 -29.43 7.70 -11.92
N VAL A 539 -28.41 6.96 -11.47
CA VAL A 539 -27.77 7.19 -10.16
C VAL A 539 -26.25 7.22 -10.26
N ILE A 540 -25.62 8.23 -9.67
CA ILE A 540 -24.16 8.30 -9.53
C ILE A 540 -23.79 8.24 -8.05
N VAL A 541 -22.85 7.37 -7.67
CA VAL A 541 -22.44 7.19 -6.28
C VAL A 541 -20.95 7.52 -6.14
N HIS A 542 -20.62 8.45 -5.24
CA HIS A 542 -19.24 8.81 -4.93
C HIS A 542 -18.90 8.37 -3.50
N CYS A 543 -18.04 7.37 -3.37
CA CYS A 543 -17.64 6.77 -2.10
C CYS A 543 -16.26 7.24 -1.65
N PHE A 544 -16.11 7.46 -0.34
CA PHE A 544 -14.84 7.71 0.34
C PHE A 544 -14.73 6.74 1.52
N GLY A 545 -14.19 5.55 1.27
CA GLY A 545 -14.17 4.45 2.24
C GLY A 545 -15.59 4.07 2.69
N ASP A 546 -15.94 4.39 3.94
CA ASP A 546 -17.22 4.02 4.56
C ASP A 546 -18.36 5.03 4.29
N THR A 547 -18.06 6.17 3.66
CA THR A 547 -19.06 7.22 3.35
C THR A 547 -19.43 7.18 1.87
N ALA A 548 -20.72 7.17 1.54
CA ALA A 548 -21.22 7.22 0.17
C ALA A 548 -22.18 8.42 -0.03
N TYR A 549 -21.93 9.19 -1.09
CA TYR A 549 -22.85 10.22 -1.57
C TYR A 549 -23.58 9.70 -2.81
N VAL A 550 -24.89 9.51 -2.70
CA VAL A 550 -25.75 9.01 -3.78
C VAL A 550 -26.46 10.20 -4.42
N PHE A 551 -26.13 10.46 -5.68
CA PHE A 551 -26.78 11.45 -6.54
C PHE A 551 -27.84 10.74 -7.38
N ASP A 552 -29.10 10.99 -7.08
CA ASP A 552 -30.22 10.49 -7.84
C ASP A 552 -30.66 11.56 -8.86
N LYS A 553 -30.46 11.27 -10.15
CA LYS A 553 -30.79 12.19 -11.25
C LYS A 553 -32.29 12.26 -11.53
N THR A 554 -33.06 11.25 -11.12
CA THR A 554 -34.52 11.21 -11.31
C THR A 554 -35.23 12.16 -10.35
N THR A 555 -34.78 12.18 -9.10
CA THR A 555 -35.31 13.05 -8.04
C THR A 555 -34.50 14.33 -7.86
N LYS A 556 -33.34 14.46 -8.52
CA LYS A 556 -32.36 15.55 -8.37
C LYS A 556 -31.95 15.75 -6.90
N THR A 557 -31.67 14.65 -6.20
CA THR A 557 -31.30 14.68 -4.78
C THR A 557 -29.92 14.12 -4.53
N VAL A 558 -29.29 14.57 -3.42
CA VAL A 558 -28.07 13.97 -2.87
C VAL A 558 -28.38 13.43 -1.49
N THR A 559 -28.07 12.15 -1.27
CA THR A 559 -28.20 11.51 0.04
C THR A 559 -26.86 10.98 0.50
N LYS A 560 -26.47 11.34 1.73
CA LYS A 560 -25.25 10.83 2.38
C LYS A 560 -25.58 9.59 3.21
N TYR A 561 -24.78 8.55 3.02
CA TYR A 561 -24.80 7.32 3.80
C TYR A 561 -23.45 7.13 4.47
N GLU A 562 -23.47 6.78 5.76
CA GLU A 562 -22.27 6.47 6.54
C GLU A 562 -22.31 5.01 6.99
N GLY A 563 -21.18 4.33 6.86
CA GLY A 563 -21.01 2.92 7.16
C GLY A 563 -21.07 2.03 5.92
N ASN A 564 -20.08 1.17 5.77
CA ASN A 564 -19.99 0.22 4.64
C ASN A 564 -21.27 -0.67 4.53
N LYS A 565 -21.82 -1.11 5.67
CA LYS A 565 -23.07 -1.89 5.70
C LYS A 565 -24.25 -1.12 5.11
N THR A 566 -24.42 0.15 5.49
CA THR A 566 -25.49 1.02 5.00
C THR A 566 -25.37 1.23 3.51
N SER A 567 -24.16 1.59 3.03
CA SER A 567 -23.90 1.82 1.60
C SER A 567 -24.26 0.62 0.73
N LYS A 568 -23.95 -0.61 1.17
CA LYS A 568 -24.32 -1.84 0.44
C LYS A 568 -25.82 -2.08 0.39
N ILE A 569 -26.54 -1.88 1.51
CA ILE A 569 -27.99 -2.05 1.56
C ILE A 569 -28.66 -1.09 0.57
N VAL A 570 -28.19 0.15 0.52
CA VAL A 570 -28.69 1.17 -0.41
C VAL A 570 -28.43 0.77 -1.85
N LEU A 571 -27.19 0.39 -2.20
CA LEU A 571 -26.85 -0.08 -3.55
C LEU A 571 -27.67 -1.31 -3.96
N GLY A 572 -27.89 -2.24 -3.02
CA GLY A 572 -28.75 -3.41 -3.22
C GLY A 572 -30.22 -3.03 -3.46
N GLY A 573 -30.74 -2.04 -2.74
CA GLY A 573 -32.09 -1.51 -2.94
C GLY A 573 -32.26 -0.80 -4.29
N LEU A 574 -31.27 -0.02 -4.73
CA LEU A 574 -31.26 0.62 -6.05
C LEU A 574 -31.26 -0.42 -7.17
N ARG A 575 -30.49 -1.50 -7.00
CA ARG A 575 -30.49 -2.65 -7.92
C ARG A 575 -31.86 -3.33 -8.01
N GLN A 576 -32.51 -3.58 -6.87
CA GLN A 576 -33.84 -4.22 -6.84
C GLN A 576 -34.91 -3.39 -7.57
N ARG A 577 -34.73 -2.07 -7.65
CA ARG A 577 -35.58 -1.16 -8.42
C ARG A 577 -35.25 -1.10 -9.92
N GLY A 578 -34.26 -1.88 -10.37
CA GLY A 578 -33.81 -1.88 -11.77
C GLY A 578 -33.03 -0.63 -12.17
N MET A 579 -32.53 0.16 -11.22
CA MET A 579 -31.85 1.41 -11.54
C MET A 579 -30.44 1.17 -12.08
N LYS A 580 -30.08 1.88 -13.15
CA LYS A 580 -28.73 1.91 -13.73
C LYS A 580 -27.90 3.03 -13.12
N GLY A 581 -26.60 2.80 -12.93
CA GLY A 581 -25.76 3.80 -12.29
C GLY A 581 -24.26 3.64 -12.48
N TYR A 582 -23.51 4.53 -11.84
CA TYR A 582 -22.05 4.52 -11.89
C TYR A 582 -21.45 4.81 -10.51
N ILE A 583 -20.42 4.07 -10.12
CA ILE A 583 -19.74 4.19 -8.82
C ILE A 583 -18.34 4.76 -9.01
N ILE A 584 -18.03 5.86 -8.31
CA ILE A 584 -16.67 6.39 -8.13
C ILE A 584 -16.26 6.03 -6.71
N TYR A 585 -15.33 5.09 -6.55
CA TYR A 585 -14.88 4.62 -5.25
C TYR A 585 -13.46 5.12 -4.94
N ASP A 586 -13.34 6.08 -4.03
CA ASP A 586 -12.06 6.58 -3.57
C ASP A 586 -11.55 5.75 -2.37
N VAL A 587 -10.38 5.13 -2.55
CA VAL A 587 -9.72 4.34 -1.50
C VAL A 587 -9.07 5.29 -0.49
N ALA A 588 -9.90 5.78 0.45
CA ALA A 588 -9.51 6.76 1.45
C ALA A 588 -8.55 6.19 2.51
N LYS A 589 -8.76 4.94 2.95
CA LYS A 589 -7.91 4.23 3.91
C LYS A 589 -7.02 3.21 3.18
N LYS A 590 -5.79 3.03 3.65
CA LYS A 590 -4.88 2.02 3.08
C LYS A 590 -5.39 0.62 3.40
N GLY A 591 -5.32 -0.28 2.42
CA GLY A 591 -5.74 -1.69 2.60
C GLY A 591 -7.25 -1.88 2.68
N THR A 592 -8.05 -0.91 2.23
CA THR A 592 -9.52 -1.04 2.18
C THR A 592 -9.98 -0.97 0.71
N PRO A 593 -9.65 -1.97 -0.12
CA PRO A 593 -10.29 -2.10 -1.43
C PRO A 593 -11.82 -2.20 -1.26
N PRO A 594 -12.59 -1.83 -2.29
CA PRO A 594 -14.01 -2.16 -2.31
C PRO A 594 -14.18 -3.69 -2.25
N GLU A 595 -15.18 -4.15 -1.51
CA GLU A 595 -15.49 -5.57 -1.45
C GLU A 595 -16.02 -6.08 -2.79
N THR A 596 -15.82 -7.37 -3.09
CA THR A 596 -16.15 -8.00 -4.38
C THR A 596 -17.61 -7.82 -4.79
N GLY A 597 -18.53 -7.78 -3.83
CA GLY A 597 -19.97 -7.56 -4.05
C GLY A 597 -20.44 -6.13 -3.81
N PHE A 598 -19.54 -5.14 -3.76
CA PHE A 598 -19.90 -3.74 -3.50
C PHE A 598 -20.71 -3.13 -4.65
N ALA A 599 -20.26 -3.32 -5.88
CA ALA A 599 -21.00 -2.88 -7.07
C ALA A 599 -22.00 -3.95 -7.52
N PRO A 600 -23.21 -3.56 -7.95
CA PRO A 600 -24.11 -4.46 -8.63
C PRO A 600 -23.45 -5.06 -9.89
N SER A 601 -23.62 -6.37 -10.10
CA SER A 601 -23.00 -7.11 -11.20
C SER A 601 -23.56 -6.77 -12.60
N THR A 602 -24.65 -6.01 -12.67
CA THR A 602 -25.37 -5.71 -13.91
C THR A 602 -25.92 -4.29 -13.86
N GLY A 603 -25.80 -3.53 -14.95
CA GLY A 603 -26.36 -2.18 -15.07
C GLY A 603 -25.54 -1.07 -14.38
N TRP A 604 -24.35 -1.41 -13.86
CA TRP A 604 -23.53 -0.50 -13.08
C TRP A 604 -22.08 -0.46 -13.55
N GLY A 605 -21.58 0.73 -13.85
CA GLY A 605 -20.15 0.97 -14.06
C GLY A 605 -19.45 1.31 -12.75
N MET A 606 -18.15 1.02 -12.65
CA MET A 606 -17.36 1.36 -11.46
C MET A 606 -15.94 1.77 -11.82
N ILE A 607 -15.47 2.84 -11.18
CA ILE A 607 -14.06 3.24 -11.16
C ILE A 607 -13.54 3.30 -9.73
N VAL A 608 -12.42 2.63 -9.49
CA VAL A 608 -11.71 2.69 -8.21
C VAL A 608 -10.55 3.67 -8.33
N VAL A 609 -10.54 4.71 -7.51
CA VAL A 609 -9.46 5.70 -7.42
C VAL A 609 -8.55 5.32 -6.28
N SER A 610 -7.33 4.88 -6.59
CA SER A 610 -6.40 4.35 -5.58
C SER A 610 -4.99 4.93 -5.70
N SER A 611 -4.29 4.93 -4.56
CA SER A 611 -2.83 4.99 -4.57
C SER A 611 -2.22 3.73 -5.21
N PRO A 612 -0.93 3.75 -5.59
CA PRO A 612 -0.28 2.62 -6.26
C PRO A 612 0.05 1.44 -5.35
N LYS A 613 -0.32 1.52 -4.07
CA LYS A 613 -0.12 0.43 -3.11
C LYS A 613 -1.02 -0.74 -3.52
N VAL A 614 -0.41 -1.86 -3.89
CA VAL A 614 -1.08 -3.04 -4.45
C VAL A 614 -2.15 -3.61 -3.51
N SER A 615 -1.90 -3.64 -2.20
CA SER A 615 -2.89 -4.08 -1.20
C SER A 615 -4.16 -3.22 -1.15
N ASN A 616 -4.24 -2.09 -1.86
CA ASN A 616 -5.43 -1.27 -1.93
C ASN A 616 -6.42 -1.72 -3.01
N TYR A 617 -6.03 -2.60 -3.94
CA TYR A 617 -6.86 -2.92 -5.11
C TYR A 617 -6.59 -4.28 -5.75
N ASP A 618 -5.51 -4.99 -5.42
CA ASP A 618 -5.06 -6.17 -6.18
C ASP A 618 -6.04 -7.33 -6.19
N GLU A 619 -6.64 -7.67 -5.04
CA GLU A 619 -7.68 -8.69 -4.95
C GLU A 619 -8.90 -8.31 -5.78
N TRP A 620 -9.35 -7.05 -5.67
CA TRP A 620 -10.49 -6.50 -6.40
C TRP A 620 -10.24 -6.49 -7.92
N GLU A 621 -9.06 -6.01 -8.34
CA GLU A 621 -8.64 -5.97 -9.73
C GLU A 621 -8.60 -7.37 -10.35
N LYS A 622 -8.01 -8.35 -9.66
CA LYS A 622 -7.90 -9.74 -10.14
C LYS A 622 -9.27 -10.40 -10.28
N GLN A 623 -10.14 -10.25 -9.29
CA GLN A 623 -11.45 -10.89 -9.28
C GLN A 623 -12.38 -10.34 -10.37
N LEU A 624 -12.29 -9.04 -10.64
CA LEU A 624 -13.25 -8.34 -11.50
C LEU A 624 -12.67 -7.97 -12.87
N LYS A 625 -11.41 -8.39 -13.12
CA LYS A 625 -10.66 -8.13 -14.36
C LYS A 625 -10.66 -6.65 -14.73
N ALA A 626 -10.53 -5.79 -13.72
CA ALA A 626 -10.58 -4.34 -13.90
C ALA A 626 -9.39 -3.86 -14.74
N ARG A 627 -9.63 -2.87 -15.60
CA ARG A 627 -8.59 -2.28 -16.47
C ARG A 627 -8.02 -1.01 -15.85
N ARG A 628 -6.69 -0.90 -15.83
CA ARG A 628 -5.98 0.24 -15.24
C ARG A 628 -6.06 1.49 -16.13
N ILE A 629 -6.08 2.64 -15.46
CA ILE A 629 -5.82 3.97 -16.02
C ILE A 629 -4.69 4.58 -15.18
N ILE A 630 -3.55 4.87 -15.80
CA ILE A 630 -2.38 5.47 -15.15
C ILE A 630 -2.35 6.97 -15.45
N MET A 631 -2.56 7.76 -14.41
CA MET A 631 -2.55 9.22 -14.49
C MET A 631 -1.17 9.77 -14.14
N ASN A 632 -0.56 10.47 -15.10
CA ASN A 632 0.73 11.14 -14.90
C ASN A 632 0.58 12.35 -13.97
N CYS A 633 1.69 12.78 -13.37
CA CYS A 633 1.74 14.09 -12.69
C CYS A 633 1.49 15.23 -13.70
N PRO A 634 0.91 16.36 -13.26
CA PRO A 634 0.88 17.57 -14.07
C PRO A 634 2.32 18.02 -14.42
N ASP A 635 2.48 18.74 -15.53
CA ASP A 635 3.75 19.37 -15.88
C ASP A 635 3.90 20.76 -15.22
N GLU A 636 5.03 21.43 -15.44
CA GLU A 636 5.28 22.75 -14.88
C GLU A 636 4.29 23.81 -15.37
N MET A 637 3.87 23.73 -16.63
CA MET A 637 2.95 24.69 -17.22
C MET A 637 1.52 24.48 -16.72
N ASP A 638 1.11 23.24 -16.48
CA ASP A 638 -0.13 22.91 -15.78
C ASP A 638 -0.15 23.55 -14.38
N VAL A 639 0.93 23.38 -13.60
CA VAL A 639 1.04 23.98 -12.25
C VAL A 639 1.06 25.51 -12.32
N LYS A 640 1.74 26.08 -13.32
CA LYS A 640 1.76 27.52 -13.56
C LYS A 640 0.37 28.06 -13.87
N ALA A 641 -0.41 27.35 -14.68
CA ALA A 641 -1.81 27.70 -14.96
C ALA A 641 -2.69 27.60 -13.68
N MET A 642 -2.46 26.60 -12.82
CA MET A 642 -3.13 26.51 -11.51
C MET A 642 -2.79 27.71 -10.64
N CYS A 643 -1.51 28.12 -10.59
CA CYS A 643 -1.08 29.29 -9.83
C CYS A 643 -1.73 30.58 -10.34
N ALA A 644 -1.79 30.74 -11.66
CA ALA A 644 -2.45 31.88 -12.30
C ALA A 644 -3.94 31.94 -11.92
N TRP A 645 -4.66 30.80 -11.95
CA TRP A 645 -6.05 30.76 -11.50
C TRP A 645 -6.21 31.10 -10.01
N MET A 646 -5.39 30.49 -9.15
CA MET A 646 -5.45 30.68 -7.70
C MET A 646 -5.14 32.12 -7.26
N LYS A 647 -4.37 32.87 -8.07
CA LYS A 647 -3.93 34.25 -7.78
C LYS A 647 -4.46 35.27 -8.79
N ARG A 648 -5.49 34.93 -9.57
CA ARG A 648 -6.04 35.80 -10.62
C ARG A 648 -6.49 37.18 -10.12
N ASP A 649 -6.99 37.25 -8.88
CA ASP A 649 -7.48 38.48 -8.26
C ASP A 649 -6.37 39.32 -7.60
N GLU A 650 -5.13 38.83 -7.61
CA GLU A 650 -3.97 39.55 -7.05
C GLU A 650 -3.24 40.35 -8.13
N THR A 651 -2.46 41.33 -7.70
CA THR A 651 -1.63 42.13 -8.62
C THR A 651 -0.62 41.26 -9.38
N PRO A 652 -0.22 41.64 -10.61
CA PRO A 652 0.78 40.91 -11.39
C PRO A 652 2.07 40.59 -10.61
N ASP A 653 2.56 41.52 -9.78
CA ASP A 653 3.75 41.31 -8.95
C ASP A 653 3.57 40.22 -7.90
N LYS A 654 2.41 40.20 -7.23
CA LYS A 654 2.09 39.16 -6.23
C LYS A 654 1.89 37.81 -6.89
N GLN A 655 1.31 37.78 -8.09
CA GLN A 655 1.25 36.58 -8.91
C GLN A 655 2.67 36.07 -9.15
N VAL A 656 3.54 36.87 -9.77
CA VAL A 656 4.93 36.49 -10.07
C VAL A 656 5.69 36.01 -8.81
N LYS A 657 5.53 36.71 -7.67
CA LYS A 657 6.12 36.30 -6.39
C LYS A 657 5.60 34.94 -5.91
N TYR A 658 4.31 34.66 -6.06
CA TYR A 658 3.72 33.37 -5.73
C TYR A 658 4.22 32.26 -6.65
N TRP A 659 4.33 32.51 -7.97
CA TRP A 659 4.90 31.54 -8.91
C TRP A 659 6.34 31.20 -8.55
N LYS A 660 7.21 32.20 -8.33
CA LYS A 660 8.61 31.96 -7.93
C LYS A 660 8.72 31.06 -6.70
N LYS A 661 7.86 31.26 -5.71
CA LYS A 661 7.79 30.40 -4.52
C LYS A 661 7.40 28.95 -4.87
N VAL A 662 6.40 28.76 -5.73
CA VAL A 662 5.94 27.42 -6.15
C VAL A 662 6.99 26.72 -7.02
N GLU A 663 7.65 27.47 -7.90
CA GLU A 663 8.77 27.03 -8.74
C GLU A 663 9.94 26.51 -7.87
N GLU A 664 10.37 27.27 -6.86
CA GLU A 664 11.36 26.82 -5.85
C GLU A 664 10.92 25.56 -5.10
N HIS A 665 9.62 25.42 -4.83
CA HIS A 665 9.09 24.21 -4.20
C HIS A 665 9.17 23.00 -5.16
N MET A 666 8.84 23.21 -6.44
CA MET A 666 8.88 22.20 -7.49
C MET A 666 10.30 21.72 -7.81
N GLU A 667 11.30 22.60 -7.75
CA GLU A 667 12.71 22.22 -7.91
C GLU A 667 13.09 21.06 -6.97
N LYS A 668 12.54 21.04 -5.74
CA LYS A 668 12.85 20.01 -4.74
C LYS A 668 11.85 18.86 -4.66
N LEU A 669 10.57 19.12 -4.95
CA LEU A 669 9.48 18.16 -4.72
C LEU A 669 8.66 17.84 -5.97
N GLY A 670 9.09 18.30 -7.14
CA GLY A 670 8.42 18.11 -8.42
C GLY A 670 7.02 18.75 -8.48
N PRO A 671 6.31 18.58 -9.61
CA PRO A 671 4.96 19.12 -9.80
C PRO A 671 3.91 18.24 -9.08
N ILE A 672 3.96 18.18 -7.74
CA ILE A 672 2.96 17.50 -6.91
C ILE A 672 2.16 18.57 -6.14
N PRO A 673 1.00 19.01 -6.67
CA PRO A 673 0.16 20.08 -6.13
C PRO A 673 0.01 20.09 -4.60
N ARG A 674 -0.23 18.93 -3.99
CA ARG A 674 -0.38 18.78 -2.53
C ARG A 674 0.77 19.37 -1.72
N HIS A 675 1.98 19.33 -2.24
CA HIS A 675 3.19 19.66 -1.49
C HIS A 675 3.85 20.98 -1.92
N ILE A 676 3.36 21.62 -2.98
CA ILE A 676 4.03 22.80 -3.57
C ILE A 676 3.25 24.11 -3.38
N PHE A 677 1.94 24.08 -3.17
CA PHE A 677 1.17 25.31 -2.99
C PHE A 677 1.18 25.85 -1.55
N ASP A 678 1.22 24.96 -0.56
CA ASP A 678 1.25 25.32 0.86
C ASP A 678 2.66 25.17 1.46
N ALA A 679 3.09 26.17 2.24
CA ALA A 679 4.44 26.19 2.81
C ALA A 679 4.65 25.17 3.94
N ASN A 680 3.62 24.84 4.70
CA ASN A 680 3.70 23.85 5.77
C ASN A 680 3.74 22.44 5.19
N GLU A 681 2.90 22.15 4.20
CA GLU A 681 2.95 20.88 3.45
C GLU A 681 4.29 20.71 2.71
N TYR A 682 4.81 21.77 2.10
CA TYR A 682 6.16 21.78 1.53
C TYR A 682 7.22 21.43 2.57
N ARG A 683 7.21 22.08 3.75
CA ARG A 683 8.18 21.83 4.82
C ARG A 683 8.10 20.40 5.33
N LYS A 684 6.89 19.92 5.59
CA LYS A 684 6.62 18.55 6.06
C LYS A 684 7.11 17.52 5.04
N ARG A 685 6.75 17.70 3.76
CA ARG A 685 7.18 16.79 2.69
C ARG A 685 8.69 16.82 2.51
N THR A 686 9.32 17.99 2.59
CA THR A 686 10.78 18.12 2.54
C THR A 686 11.44 17.32 3.66
N GLN A 687 10.93 17.40 4.90
CA GLN A 687 11.45 16.61 6.02
C GLN A 687 11.30 15.11 5.79
N ASP A 688 10.15 14.65 5.29
CA ASP A 688 9.90 13.25 4.97
C ASP A 688 10.84 12.73 3.87
N VAL A 689 11.08 13.52 2.83
CA VAL A 689 12.03 13.22 1.75
C VAL A 689 13.46 13.13 2.27
N MET A 690 13.89 14.07 3.10
CA MET A 690 15.23 14.04 3.71
C MET A 690 15.40 12.87 4.67
N ARG A 691 14.34 12.50 5.41
CA ARG A 691 14.31 11.29 6.23
C ARG A 691 14.45 10.06 5.33
N ALA A 692 13.64 9.95 4.28
CA ALA A 692 13.70 8.83 3.33
C ALA A 692 15.09 8.68 2.73
N LEU A 693 15.70 9.77 2.25
CA LEU A 693 17.08 9.76 1.75
C LEU A 693 18.07 9.22 2.80
N LYS A 694 17.91 9.52 4.10
CA LYS A 694 18.83 9.07 5.16
C LYS A 694 18.73 7.56 5.39
N TRP A 695 17.57 6.97 5.16
CA TRP A 695 17.34 5.53 5.35
C TRP A 695 17.87 4.66 4.19
N ILE A 696 18.27 5.25 3.05
CA ILE A 696 18.60 4.53 1.80
C ILE A 696 19.79 3.53 1.87
N ASN A 697 20.44 3.33 3.01
CA ASN A 697 21.76 2.69 3.06
C ASN A 697 21.84 1.25 3.62
N ILE A 698 20.77 0.45 3.61
CA ILE A 698 20.80 -0.92 4.18
C ILE A 698 20.12 -1.95 3.25
N GLY A 699 20.94 -2.78 2.60
CA GLY A 699 20.66 -4.18 2.25
C GLY A 699 19.67 -4.53 1.13
N GLU A 700 18.56 -3.83 0.94
CA GLU A 700 17.42 -4.40 0.17
C GLU A 700 16.72 -3.44 -0.82
N GLN A 701 17.18 -2.19 -0.94
CA GLN A 701 16.38 -1.12 -1.56
C GLN A 701 16.46 -0.98 -3.09
N ARG A 702 17.21 -1.86 -3.76
CA ARG A 702 17.42 -1.80 -5.22
C ARG A 702 16.13 -1.84 -6.04
N LYS A 703 15.17 -2.64 -5.57
CA LYS A 703 13.95 -2.97 -6.30
C LYS A 703 12.98 -1.77 -6.42
N TYR A 704 13.09 -0.80 -5.51
CA TYR A 704 12.15 0.33 -5.41
C TYR A 704 12.32 1.41 -6.49
N PHE A 705 13.47 1.44 -7.16
CA PHE A 705 13.77 2.47 -8.15
C PHE A 705 13.63 1.96 -9.60
N THR A 706 13.65 0.64 -9.84
CA THR A 706 13.55 0.05 -11.19
C THR A 706 12.23 -0.62 -11.49
N LYS A 707 11.54 -1.20 -10.52
CA LYS A 707 10.29 -1.94 -10.77
C LYS A 707 9.07 -1.11 -10.37
N GLY A 708 8.29 -0.71 -11.38
CA GLY A 708 6.90 -0.34 -11.21
C GLY A 708 6.00 -1.53 -10.88
N GLY A 709 4.77 -1.26 -10.45
CA GLY A 709 3.81 -2.30 -10.03
C GLY A 709 3.97 -2.73 -8.57
N GLU A 710 4.00 -4.05 -8.33
CA GLU A 710 3.85 -4.71 -7.01
C GLU A 710 4.82 -4.24 -5.91
N GLN A 711 5.93 -3.59 -6.29
CA GLN A 711 6.98 -3.14 -5.38
C GLN A 711 6.97 -1.64 -5.07
N TRP A 712 5.96 -0.88 -5.53
CA TRP A 712 5.85 0.56 -5.21
C TRP A 712 5.77 0.86 -3.70
N TYR A 713 5.26 -0.09 -2.91
CA TYR A 713 5.00 0.08 -1.48
C TYR A 713 5.54 -1.12 -0.69
N SER A 714 6.81 -1.08 -0.28
CA SER A 714 7.18 -1.70 0.98
C SER A 714 6.94 -0.68 2.10
N GLU A 715 7.07 -1.10 3.36
CA GLU A 715 7.00 -0.20 4.53
C GLU A 715 8.08 0.91 4.51
N ASP A 716 8.96 0.90 3.51
CA ASP A 716 10.06 1.81 3.29
C ASP A 716 9.61 3.23 2.87
N PRO A 717 10.25 4.29 3.41
CA PRO A 717 10.02 5.68 3.00
C PRO A 717 10.34 6.01 1.53
N SER A 718 10.91 5.10 0.73
CA SER A 718 11.33 5.34 -0.66
C SER A 718 10.23 5.84 -1.59
N HIS A 719 8.96 5.48 -1.36
CA HIS A 719 7.81 6.04 -2.10
C HIS A 719 7.68 7.58 -1.98
N LYS A 720 8.41 8.20 -1.04
CA LYS A 720 8.50 9.66 -0.90
C LYS A 720 9.43 10.31 -1.93
N LEU A 721 10.26 9.55 -2.64
CA LEU A 721 11.30 10.02 -3.56
C LEU A 721 10.93 9.81 -5.04
N VAL A 722 9.95 8.95 -5.31
CA VAL A 722 9.55 8.54 -6.65
C VAL A 722 8.11 8.98 -6.99
N LYS A 723 7.86 9.18 -8.29
CA LYS A 723 6.56 9.45 -8.92
C LYS A 723 6.29 8.41 -10.00
N ILE A 724 5.01 8.14 -10.22
CA ILE A 724 4.55 7.23 -11.27
C ILE A 724 4.65 7.92 -12.63
N VAL A 725 5.14 7.16 -13.60
CA VAL A 725 5.10 7.52 -15.01
C VAL A 725 4.44 6.38 -15.77
N ARG A 726 3.41 6.71 -16.54
CA ARG A 726 2.74 5.77 -17.47
C ARG A 726 3.75 5.26 -18.49
N VAL A 727 3.84 3.94 -18.63
CA VAL A 727 4.67 3.26 -19.63
C VAL A 727 3.84 2.26 -20.42
N ARG A 728 4.25 2.00 -21.67
CA ARG A 728 3.70 0.95 -22.52
C ARG A 728 4.84 0.17 -23.15
N GLU A 729 5.35 -0.80 -22.44
CA GLU A 729 6.44 -1.64 -22.97
C GLU A 729 5.92 -2.90 -23.66
N ASN A 730 4.85 -3.55 -23.16
CA ASN A 730 4.53 -4.93 -23.55
C ASN A 730 3.03 -5.30 -23.70
N GLY A 731 2.14 -4.38 -24.08
CA GLY A 731 0.74 -4.75 -24.34
C GLY A 731 -0.23 -3.60 -24.57
N PRO A 732 -1.53 -3.90 -24.80
CA PRO A 732 -2.58 -2.88 -24.94
C PRO A 732 -2.92 -2.18 -23.62
N PHE A 733 -2.44 -2.71 -22.49
CA PHE A 733 -2.76 -2.22 -21.14
C PHE A 733 -1.77 -1.16 -20.67
N GLU A 734 -2.25 -0.21 -19.85
CA GLU A 734 -1.39 0.79 -19.22
C GLU A 734 -0.66 0.18 -18.02
N GLU A 735 0.67 0.27 -18.06
CA GLU A 735 1.54 -0.01 -16.93
C GLU A 735 2.15 1.29 -16.41
N PHE A 736 2.83 1.21 -15.27
CA PHE A 736 3.62 2.32 -14.78
C PHE A 736 4.99 1.87 -14.33
N SER A 737 5.93 2.81 -14.39
CA SER A 737 7.27 2.68 -13.82
C SER A 737 7.58 3.84 -12.89
N ASN A 738 8.57 3.64 -12.03
CA ASN A 738 8.99 4.60 -11.02
C ASN A 738 10.01 5.53 -11.63
N ALA A 739 9.79 6.83 -11.51
CA ALA A 739 10.79 7.85 -11.81
C ALA A 739 11.07 8.67 -10.54
N PRO A 740 12.27 9.22 -10.37
CA PRO A 740 12.48 10.29 -9.41
C PRO A 740 11.44 11.41 -9.58
N ILE A 741 10.97 11.96 -8.47
CA ILE A 741 9.98 13.04 -8.48
C ILE A 741 10.45 14.25 -9.32
N CYS A 742 11.72 14.63 -9.15
CA CYS A 742 12.44 15.65 -9.91
C CYS A 742 13.94 15.31 -9.99
N THR A 743 14.68 16.00 -10.87
CA THR A 743 16.12 15.82 -11.09
C THR A 743 16.92 15.96 -9.79
N TYR A 744 16.55 16.93 -8.94
CA TYR A 744 17.20 17.15 -7.65
C TYR A 744 17.19 15.91 -6.76
N LEU A 745 16.02 15.28 -6.60
CA LEU A 745 15.91 14.05 -5.80
C LEU A 745 16.53 12.84 -6.49
N GLY A 746 16.50 12.77 -7.82
CA GLY A 746 17.16 11.69 -8.56
C GLY A 746 18.67 11.69 -8.36
N VAL A 747 19.34 12.83 -8.52
CA VAL A 747 20.79 12.95 -8.29
C VAL A 747 21.15 12.66 -6.83
N LEU A 748 20.39 13.19 -5.86
CA LEU A 748 20.64 12.91 -4.45
C LEU A 748 20.48 11.43 -4.11
N THR A 749 19.45 10.79 -4.66
CA THR A 749 19.20 9.36 -4.48
C THR A 749 20.35 8.54 -5.07
N LEU A 750 20.73 8.81 -6.32
CA LEU A 750 21.84 8.12 -7.00
C LEU A 750 23.16 8.28 -6.25
N SER A 751 23.48 9.49 -5.77
CA SER A 751 24.71 9.73 -5.00
C SER A 751 24.78 8.92 -3.69
N ARG A 752 23.62 8.61 -3.08
CA ARG A 752 23.56 7.75 -1.89
C ARG A 752 23.62 6.28 -2.25
N LEU A 753 22.86 5.85 -3.25
CA LEU A 753 22.91 4.48 -3.76
C LEU A 753 24.31 4.10 -4.24
N ALA A 754 25.08 5.06 -4.78
CA ALA A 754 26.46 4.86 -5.19
C ALA A 754 27.41 4.44 -4.05
N LYS A 755 27.00 4.61 -2.79
CA LYS A 755 27.76 4.16 -1.62
C LYS A 755 27.40 2.74 -1.19
N ALA A 756 26.26 2.22 -1.65
CA ALA A 756 25.70 0.94 -1.22
C ALA A 756 25.62 -0.10 -2.35
N LEU A 757 25.62 0.34 -3.62
CA LEU A 757 25.47 -0.52 -4.79
C LEU A 757 26.77 -0.58 -5.60
N SER A 758 26.99 -1.68 -6.31
CA SER A 758 28.09 -1.76 -7.28
C SER A 758 27.84 -0.83 -8.47
N PRO A 759 28.89 -0.38 -9.19
CA PRO A 759 28.74 0.42 -10.40
C PRO A 759 27.81 -0.21 -11.45
N HIS A 760 27.90 -1.53 -11.67
CA HIS A 760 27.01 -2.24 -12.59
C HIS A 760 25.55 -2.11 -12.20
N ASP A 761 25.27 -2.15 -10.90
CA ASP A 761 23.91 -2.11 -10.38
C ASP A 761 23.29 -0.72 -10.44
N ILE A 762 24.12 0.32 -10.27
CA ILE A 762 23.72 1.70 -10.55
C ILE A 762 23.44 1.85 -12.04
N LEU A 763 24.28 1.30 -12.91
CA LEU A 763 24.05 1.33 -14.36
C LEU A 763 22.72 0.63 -14.72
N PHE A 764 22.43 -0.55 -14.16
CA PHE A 764 21.13 -1.21 -14.34
C PHE A 764 19.97 -0.36 -13.85
N LEU A 765 20.14 0.35 -12.73
CA LEU A 765 19.15 1.27 -12.21
C LEU A 765 18.84 2.37 -13.23
N VAL A 766 19.88 3.03 -13.74
CA VAL A 766 19.75 4.14 -14.70
C VAL A 766 19.16 3.66 -16.02
N LEU A 767 19.61 2.51 -16.54
CA LEU A 767 19.08 1.90 -17.75
C LEU A 767 17.61 1.48 -17.61
N GLY A 768 17.21 1.02 -16.42
CA GLY A 768 15.81 0.70 -16.11
C GLY A 768 14.89 1.92 -16.15
N MET A 769 15.42 3.13 -15.94
CA MET A 769 14.65 4.38 -15.97
C MET A 769 14.58 5.04 -17.37
N LYS A 770 15.14 4.42 -18.41
CA LYS A 770 15.26 5.04 -19.75
C LYS A 770 13.93 5.43 -20.39
N ASN A 771 12.85 4.69 -20.09
CA ASN A 771 11.53 4.90 -20.68
C ASN A 771 10.66 5.87 -19.87
N VAL A 772 11.14 6.33 -18.69
CA VAL A 772 10.41 7.24 -17.80
C VAL A 772 11.08 8.60 -17.59
N LEU A 773 12.36 8.73 -17.95
CA LEU A 773 13.12 9.96 -17.81
C LEU A 773 13.19 10.74 -19.11
N GLN A 774 13.28 12.06 -18.99
CA GLN A 774 13.66 12.89 -20.11
C GLN A 774 15.13 12.59 -20.50
N PRO A 775 15.50 12.73 -21.78
CA PRO A 775 16.85 12.39 -22.24
C PRO A 775 17.96 13.11 -21.46
N ALA A 776 17.76 14.40 -21.17
CA ALA A 776 18.72 15.21 -20.41
C ALA A 776 18.94 14.70 -18.97
N ASP A 777 17.89 14.23 -18.29
CA ASP A 777 18.02 13.63 -16.94
C ASP A 777 18.73 12.28 -17.01
N LEU A 778 18.42 11.48 -18.03
CA LEU A 778 19.05 10.18 -18.24
C LEU A 778 20.56 10.33 -18.52
N GLU A 779 20.96 11.29 -19.35
CA GLU A 779 22.36 11.62 -19.63
C GLU A 779 23.12 11.95 -18.35
N LYS A 780 22.52 12.78 -17.49
CA LYS A 780 23.11 13.16 -16.22
C LYS A 780 23.30 11.97 -15.28
N TYR A 781 22.29 11.10 -15.18
CA TYR A 781 22.39 9.91 -14.35
C TYR A 781 23.37 8.88 -14.91
N ALA A 782 23.49 8.80 -16.24
CA ALA A 782 24.41 7.91 -16.92
C ALA A 782 25.88 8.22 -16.61
N LEU A 783 26.22 9.45 -16.18
CA LEU A 783 27.58 9.79 -15.72
C LEU A 783 28.09 8.89 -14.58
N THR A 784 27.18 8.28 -13.80
CA THR A 784 27.54 7.28 -12.78
C THR A 784 28.30 6.08 -13.34
N VAL A 785 28.28 5.84 -14.65
CA VAL A 785 29.10 4.83 -15.31
C VAL A 785 30.61 5.05 -15.11
N PHE A 786 31.06 6.29 -14.85
CA PHE A 786 32.46 6.59 -14.50
C PHE A 786 32.91 5.95 -13.18
N LEU A 787 31.99 5.41 -12.38
CA LEU A 787 32.30 4.60 -11.20
C LEU A 787 32.78 3.18 -11.56
N SER A 788 32.57 2.73 -12.81
CA SER A 788 33.02 1.43 -13.31
C SER A 788 34.43 1.55 -13.89
N VAL A 789 35.33 0.70 -13.38
CA VAL A 789 36.71 0.62 -13.90
C VAL A 789 36.72 0.08 -15.33
N GLU A 790 35.82 -0.85 -15.65
CA GLU A 790 35.62 -1.41 -16.98
C GLU A 790 35.26 -0.30 -17.97
N PHE A 791 34.38 0.63 -17.56
CA PHE A 791 34.01 1.75 -18.41
C PHE A 791 35.15 2.70 -18.64
N VAL A 792 35.82 3.14 -17.58
CA VAL A 792 36.93 4.08 -17.70
C VAL A 792 38.08 3.50 -18.53
N THR A 793 38.46 2.25 -18.29
CA THR A 793 39.50 1.58 -19.07
C THR A 793 39.14 1.38 -20.54
N SER A 794 37.85 1.26 -20.86
CA SER A 794 37.37 1.20 -22.24
C SER A 794 37.46 2.57 -22.93
N ILE A 795 36.90 3.63 -22.33
CA ILE A 795 36.89 4.98 -22.94
C ILE A 795 38.29 5.58 -23.09
N VAL A 796 39.22 5.23 -22.19
CA VAL A 796 40.60 5.72 -22.21
C VAL A 796 41.33 5.33 -23.50
N LYS A 797 40.98 4.19 -24.11
CA LYS A 797 41.57 3.71 -25.38
C LYS A 797 41.14 4.54 -26.59
N ASP A 798 39.97 5.17 -26.53
CA ASP A 798 39.38 5.95 -27.60
C ASP A 798 39.47 7.47 -27.34
N LEU A 799 40.07 7.88 -26.22
CA LEU A 799 40.22 9.28 -25.84
C LEU A 799 41.23 9.98 -26.76
N LYS A 800 40.80 11.06 -27.42
CA LYS A 800 41.65 11.85 -28.33
C LYS A 800 41.63 13.30 -27.93
N GLU A 801 42.81 13.92 -27.82
CA GLU A 801 42.89 15.37 -27.65
C GLU A 801 42.41 16.07 -28.93
N LEU A 802 41.68 17.18 -28.77
CA LEU A 802 41.35 18.08 -29.85
C LEU A 802 42.58 18.93 -30.19
N PRO A 803 42.86 19.25 -31.46
CA PRO A 803 44.03 20.06 -31.81
C PRO A 803 43.95 21.45 -31.16
N PRO A 804 44.90 21.85 -30.30
CA PRO A 804 44.88 23.15 -29.64
C PRO A 804 45.09 24.30 -30.63
N PRO A 805 44.70 25.54 -30.28
CA PRO A 805 44.82 26.70 -31.17
C PRO A 805 46.28 27.07 -31.47
N SER A 806 47.21 26.73 -30.58
CA SER A 806 48.65 26.88 -30.79
C SER A 806 49.30 25.50 -30.94
N PRO A 807 50.27 25.31 -31.86
CA PRO A 807 50.97 24.05 -32.00
C PRO A 807 51.64 23.65 -30.68
N SER A 808 51.18 22.56 -30.08
CA SER A 808 51.81 21.92 -28.91
C SER A 808 51.84 20.41 -29.12
N GLU A 809 52.75 19.73 -28.45
CA GLU A 809 52.73 18.27 -28.41
C GLU A 809 51.41 17.78 -27.84
N THR A 810 50.84 16.74 -28.46
CA THR A 810 49.61 16.10 -28.00
C THR A 810 49.81 15.60 -26.57
N ARG A 811 48.98 16.06 -25.64
CA ARG A 811 49.06 15.75 -24.22
C ARG A 811 48.12 14.60 -23.89
N SER A 812 48.66 13.49 -23.38
CA SER A 812 47.84 12.42 -22.82
C SER A 812 46.99 12.91 -21.64
N SER A 813 45.72 12.50 -21.60
CA SER A 813 44.81 12.77 -20.50
C SER A 813 45.30 12.11 -19.21
N VAL A 814 44.99 12.71 -18.06
CA VAL A 814 45.26 12.09 -16.76
C VAL A 814 44.58 10.73 -16.59
N LEU A 815 43.43 10.49 -17.23
CA LEU A 815 42.78 9.19 -17.24
C LEU A 815 43.55 8.16 -18.09
N THR A 816 44.23 8.59 -19.15
CA THR A 816 45.09 7.72 -19.95
C THR A 816 46.36 7.34 -19.20
N LEU A 817 46.95 8.30 -18.50
CA LEU A 817 48.18 8.08 -17.73
C LEU A 817 47.94 7.29 -16.44
N ASN A 818 46.77 7.45 -15.82
CA ASN A 818 46.38 6.74 -14.62
C ASN A 818 44.89 6.32 -14.67
N PRO A 819 44.57 5.22 -15.38
CA PRO A 819 43.19 4.72 -15.48
C PRO A 819 42.56 4.36 -14.13
N HIS A 820 43.37 4.09 -13.10
CA HIS A 820 42.92 3.79 -11.74
C HIS A 820 42.53 5.06 -10.94
N GLY A 821 42.80 6.25 -11.47
CA GLY A 821 42.40 7.53 -10.88
C GLY A 821 40.92 7.89 -11.07
N TYR A 822 40.13 7.01 -11.68
CA TYR A 822 38.68 7.16 -11.84
C TYR A 822 37.95 7.38 -10.50
N PRO A 823 36.76 8.02 -10.54
CA PRO A 823 35.97 8.24 -9.33
C PRO A 823 35.46 6.91 -8.74
N THR A 824 35.53 6.78 -7.42
CA THR A 824 35.04 5.59 -6.68
C THR A 824 33.79 5.87 -5.86
N GLU A 825 33.44 7.14 -5.71
CA GLU A 825 32.23 7.60 -5.03
C GLU A 825 31.53 8.64 -5.90
N ALA A 826 30.23 8.85 -5.67
CA ALA A 826 29.49 9.96 -6.25
C ALA A 826 28.95 10.89 -5.15
N ALA A 827 28.93 12.19 -5.45
CA ALA A 827 28.37 13.23 -4.60
C ALA A 827 27.50 14.18 -5.43
N ALA A 828 26.39 14.63 -4.83
CA ALA A 828 25.54 15.64 -5.44
C ALA A 828 26.07 17.04 -5.16
N ILE A 829 26.02 17.94 -6.15
CA ILE A 829 26.27 19.37 -5.98
C ILE A 829 24.95 20.13 -6.12
N THR A 830 24.49 20.71 -5.01
CA THR A 830 23.23 21.45 -4.94
C THR A 830 23.44 22.93 -5.21
N GLU A 831 22.42 23.68 -5.63
CA GLU A 831 22.55 25.14 -5.82
C GLU A 831 23.12 25.85 -4.58
N LEU A 832 23.93 26.90 -4.83
CA LEU A 832 24.63 27.68 -3.80
C LEU A 832 23.70 28.18 -2.71
N LYS A 833 22.45 28.54 -3.05
CA LYS A 833 21.40 28.99 -2.12
C LYS A 833 21.05 27.99 -1.01
N PHE A 834 21.44 26.72 -1.16
CA PHE A 834 21.14 25.65 -0.18
C PHE A 834 22.35 25.18 0.64
N ILE A 835 23.53 25.76 0.42
CA ILE A 835 24.77 25.31 1.04
C ILE A 835 25.04 26.15 2.28
N LYS A 836 25.37 25.50 3.40
CA LYS A 836 25.70 26.20 4.65
C LYS A 836 27.09 26.82 4.66
N GLY A 837 27.97 26.33 3.79
CA GLY A 837 29.35 26.77 3.64
C GLY A 837 30.13 25.78 2.74
N PRO A 838 31.32 26.17 2.30
CA PRO A 838 32.13 25.34 1.42
C PRO A 838 32.51 24.01 2.08
N GLN A 839 32.55 22.94 1.30
CA GLN A 839 32.96 21.60 1.70
C GLN A 839 34.44 21.33 1.37
N GLU A 840 35.03 20.36 2.04
CA GLU A 840 36.38 19.90 1.72
C GLU A 840 36.41 19.26 0.32
N LEU A 841 37.41 19.64 -0.49
CA LEU A 841 37.64 19.03 -1.81
C LEU A 841 38.09 17.59 -1.63
N LYS A 842 37.45 16.66 -2.33
CA LYS A 842 37.82 15.24 -2.34
C LYS A 842 38.18 14.78 -3.75
N TYR A 843 39.33 14.11 -3.86
CA TYR A 843 39.76 13.41 -5.06
C TYR A 843 38.95 12.12 -5.27
N ARG A 844 38.83 11.68 -6.53
CA ARG A 844 38.10 10.45 -6.92
C ARG A 844 36.62 10.42 -6.49
N VAL A 845 36.00 11.59 -6.37
CA VAL A 845 34.55 11.75 -6.16
C VAL A 845 33.93 12.36 -7.41
N LEU A 846 32.97 11.66 -8.02
CA LEU A 846 32.17 12.16 -9.13
C LEU A 846 31.11 13.12 -8.60
N TYR A 847 31.28 14.41 -8.87
CA TYR A 847 30.32 15.45 -8.54
C TYR A 847 29.30 15.62 -9.66
N ILE A 848 28.02 15.39 -9.34
CA ILE A 848 26.91 15.53 -10.27
C ILE A 848 26.01 16.70 -9.77
N PRO A 849 25.82 17.76 -10.57
CA PRO A 849 24.94 18.87 -10.19
C PRO A 849 23.49 18.41 -10.02
N THR A 850 22.71 19.02 -9.13
CA THR A 850 21.29 18.66 -8.94
C THR A 850 20.33 19.46 -9.82
N PHE A 851 20.83 20.48 -10.52
CA PHE A 851 20.04 21.42 -11.32
C PHE A 851 20.58 21.48 -12.76
N PRO A 852 19.75 21.76 -13.77
CA PRO A 852 20.12 21.67 -15.18
C PRO A 852 20.98 22.86 -15.67
N THR A 853 20.91 24.02 -15.01
CA THR A 853 21.62 25.25 -15.39
C THR A 853 23.05 25.33 -14.82
N PHE A 854 23.63 24.21 -14.41
CA PHE A 854 25.01 24.19 -13.93
C PHE A 854 25.97 24.55 -15.07
N PRO A 855 26.88 25.52 -14.88
CA PRO A 855 27.71 26.03 -15.96
C PRO A 855 28.76 25.01 -16.41
N LEU A 856 29.11 25.08 -17.70
CA LEU A 856 30.23 24.40 -18.36
C LEU A 856 30.16 22.87 -18.52
N VAL A 857 29.81 22.12 -17.47
CA VAL A 857 29.93 20.65 -17.43
C VAL A 857 28.67 19.97 -16.88
N ASP A 858 28.45 18.71 -17.25
CA ASP A 858 27.33 17.91 -16.74
C ASP A 858 27.69 17.15 -15.45
N GLY A 859 28.98 16.96 -15.22
CA GLY A 859 29.59 16.43 -13.99
C GLY A 859 31.11 16.60 -14.02
N PHE A 860 31.77 16.45 -12.88
CA PHE A 860 33.23 16.58 -12.81
C PHE A 860 33.82 15.81 -11.62
N PHE A 861 35.12 15.58 -11.64
CA PHE A 861 35.86 15.00 -10.51
C PHE A 861 37.30 15.51 -10.49
N PHE A 862 37.98 15.28 -9.37
CA PHE A 862 39.38 15.69 -9.19
C PHE A 862 40.31 14.47 -9.17
N MET A 863 41.44 14.59 -9.85
CA MET A 863 42.54 13.63 -9.81
C MET A 863 43.78 14.28 -9.19
N GLU A 864 44.54 13.50 -8.41
CA GLU A 864 45.79 13.95 -7.79
C GLU A 864 47.02 13.51 -8.59
N SER A 865 47.00 12.30 -9.14
CA SER A 865 48.11 11.68 -9.88
C SER A 865 47.69 11.35 -11.31
N PRO A 866 48.54 11.62 -12.34
CA PRO A 866 49.94 12.06 -12.23
C PRO A 866 50.12 13.56 -11.96
N ARG A 867 49.04 14.33 -12.07
CA ARG A 867 49.01 15.77 -11.79
C ARG A 867 47.64 16.14 -11.23
N ARG A 868 47.59 17.23 -10.45
CA ARG A 868 46.33 17.76 -9.93
C ARG A 868 45.48 18.28 -11.08
N THR A 869 44.32 17.65 -11.29
CA THR A 869 43.46 17.93 -12.43
C THR A 869 42.00 17.98 -12.04
N LEU A 870 41.28 19.00 -12.51
CA LEU A 870 39.83 19.00 -12.62
C LEU A 870 39.46 18.36 -13.95
N VAL A 871 38.75 17.22 -13.90
CA VAL A 871 38.22 16.54 -15.09
C VAL A 871 36.73 16.87 -15.22
N GLY A 872 36.39 17.69 -16.20
CA GLY A 872 35.03 18.06 -16.57
C GLY A 872 34.46 17.10 -17.61
N LEU A 873 33.22 16.65 -17.39
CA LEU A 873 32.52 15.72 -18.27
C LEU A 873 31.36 16.42 -18.94
N ARG A 874 31.27 16.32 -20.28
CA ARG A 874 30.19 16.88 -21.08
C ARG A 874 29.64 15.84 -22.05
N MET A 875 28.39 15.44 -21.86
CA MET A 875 27.66 14.58 -22.78
C MET A 875 27.13 15.44 -23.94
N THR A 876 27.27 14.99 -25.19
CA THR A 876 26.81 15.78 -26.32
C THR A 876 26.55 14.99 -27.59
N THR A 877 25.56 15.41 -28.38
CA THR A 877 25.41 15.02 -29.79
C THR A 877 25.90 16.06 -30.80
N ALA A 878 26.19 17.28 -30.36
CA ALA A 878 26.68 18.36 -31.21
C ALA A 878 28.15 18.14 -31.60
N SER A 879 28.51 18.65 -32.78
CA SER A 879 29.88 18.67 -33.32
C SER A 879 30.73 19.82 -32.78
N ALA A 880 30.11 20.80 -32.10
CA ALA A 880 30.76 21.93 -31.46
C ALA A 880 29.98 22.35 -30.20
N HIS A 881 30.71 22.87 -29.22
CA HIS A 881 30.27 23.45 -27.94
C HIS A 881 31.16 24.65 -27.60
N HIS A 882 31.02 25.73 -28.35
CA HIS A 882 31.64 26.99 -27.95
C HIS A 882 31.06 27.45 -26.62
N THR A 883 31.94 27.88 -25.72
CA THR A 883 31.57 28.44 -24.42
C THR A 883 31.77 29.95 -24.44
N THR A 884 31.34 30.64 -23.39
CA THR A 884 31.62 32.07 -23.22
C THR A 884 32.49 32.30 -21.99
N THR A 885 33.20 33.43 -21.98
CA THR A 885 33.97 33.91 -20.83
C THR A 885 33.10 33.98 -19.57
N SER A 886 31.83 34.39 -19.71
CA SER A 886 30.88 34.42 -18.60
C SER A 886 30.57 33.03 -18.03
N THR A 887 30.43 32.01 -18.88
CA THR A 887 30.16 30.62 -18.46
C THR A 887 31.35 30.05 -17.69
N VAL A 888 32.58 30.28 -18.16
CA VAL A 888 33.81 29.80 -17.52
C VAL A 888 34.03 30.52 -16.18
N ASN A 889 33.80 31.84 -16.14
CA ASN A 889 33.89 32.62 -14.91
C ASN A 889 32.87 32.13 -13.87
N LEU A 890 31.61 31.95 -14.27
CA LEU A 890 30.55 31.47 -13.40
C LEU A 890 30.86 30.08 -12.83
N PHE A 891 31.41 29.17 -13.64
CA PHE A 891 31.86 27.86 -13.16
C PHE A 891 32.98 27.99 -12.13
N THR A 892 33.93 28.91 -12.32
CA THR A 892 35.04 29.15 -11.38
C THR A 892 34.55 29.74 -10.05
N GLU A 893 33.61 30.70 -10.09
CA GLU A 893 32.95 31.25 -8.90
C GLU A 893 32.19 30.17 -8.12
N TYR A 894 31.52 29.27 -8.85
CA TYR A 894 30.83 28.13 -8.25
C TYR A 894 31.82 27.24 -7.50
N LEU A 895 32.92 26.82 -8.15
CA LEU A 895 33.94 26.00 -7.49
C LEU A 895 34.51 26.67 -6.22
N ALA A 896 34.73 27.99 -6.25
CA ALA A 896 35.19 28.75 -5.09
C ALA A 896 34.18 28.77 -3.94
N ALA A 897 32.88 28.82 -4.26
CA ALA A 897 31.81 28.78 -3.27
C ALA A 897 31.54 27.35 -2.74
N TYR A 898 31.75 26.32 -3.57
CA TYR A 898 31.58 24.93 -3.18
C TYR A 898 32.75 24.39 -2.35
N PHE A 899 33.99 24.70 -2.70
CA PHE A 899 35.16 24.02 -2.15
C PHE A 899 36.04 24.93 -1.31
N LYS A 900 36.29 24.50 -0.07
CA LYS A 900 37.13 25.24 0.86
C LYS A 900 38.57 25.25 0.35
N GLY A 901 39.19 26.44 0.35
CA GLY A 901 40.57 26.60 -0.09
C GLY A 901 40.77 26.56 -1.62
N TRP A 902 39.69 26.58 -2.41
CA TRP A 902 39.76 26.56 -3.88
C TRP A 902 40.77 27.56 -4.45
N ASN A 903 40.73 28.82 -4.01
CA ASN A 903 41.64 29.88 -4.48
C ASN A 903 43.13 29.59 -4.25
N LYS A 904 43.48 28.74 -3.27
CA LYS A 904 44.85 28.32 -3.02
C LYS A 904 45.25 27.11 -3.87
N LEU A 905 44.28 26.26 -4.22
CA LEU A 905 44.50 25.03 -4.98
C LEU A 905 44.43 25.23 -6.49
N SER A 906 43.62 26.19 -6.95
CA SER A 906 43.34 26.41 -8.37
C SER A 906 44.55 26.81 -9.22
N PRO A 907 45.55 27.61 -8.74
CA PRO A 907 46.68 28.02 -9.59
C PRO A 907 47.53 26.84 -10.08
N ASP A 908 47.67 25.79 -9.28
CA ASP A 908 48.46 24.59 -9.61
C ASP A 908 47.63 23.48 -10.25
N MET A 909 46.34 23.72 -10.52
CA MET A 909 45.40 22.71 -11.00
C MET A 909 45.19 22.82 -12.51
N SER A 910 45.54 21.75 -13.24
CA SER A 910 45.21 21.65 -14.67
C SER A 910 43.74 21.30 -14.89
N TRP A 911 43.18 21.70 -16.03
CA TRP A 911 41.78 21.40 -16.38
C TRP A 911 41.75 20.50 -17.62
N GLU A 912 40.94 19.45 -17.57
CA GLU A 912 40.67 18.58 -18.71
C GLU A 912 39.16 18.54 -18.97
N MET A 913 38.72 18.87 -20.18
CA MET A 913 37.33 18.74 -20.62
C MET A 913 37.18 17.51 -21.50
N ILE A 914 36.30 16.59 -21.14
CA ILE A 914 36.03 15.36 -21.90
C ILE A 914 34.63 15.46 -22.51
N TYR A 915 34.59 15.60 -23.83
CA TYR A 915 33.37 15.55 -24.62
C TYR A 915 33.02 14.10 -24.99
N ILE A 916 31.96 13.60 -24.39
CA ILE A 916 31.46 12.24 -24.59
C ILE A 916 30.39 12.30 -25.67
N GLN A 917 30.78 11.94 -26.89
CA GLN A 917 29.94 12.00 -28.08
C GLN A 917 29.25 10.68 -28.36
N HIS A 918 27.99 10.77 -28.79
CA HIS A 918 27.23 9.63 -29.29
C HIS A 918 27.88 9.03 -30.55
N ALA A 919 27.86 7.70 -30.72
CA ALA A 919 28.46 7.04 -31.89
C ALA A 919 28.00 7.60 -33.24
N ASP A 920 26.71 7.91 -33.38
CA ASP A 920 26.14 8.43 -34.63
C ASP A 920 26.31 9.96 -34.79
N SER A 921 26.98 10.65 -33.86
CA SER A 921 27.21 12.08 -33.96
C SER A 921 28.37 12.39 -34.90
N THR A 922 28.30 13.56 -35.56
CA THR A 922 29.46 14.11 -36.25
C THR A 922 30.59 14.34 -35.24
N PRO A 923 31.76 13.69 -35.42
CA PRO A 923 32.84 13.82 -34.47
C PRO A 923 33.28 15.28 -34.32
N MET A 924 33.56 15.69 -33.09
CA MET A 924 34.13 16.99 -32.79
C MET A 924 35.60 16.97 -33.21
N GLU A 925 35.99 17.76 -34.20
CA GLU A 925 37.37 17.75 -34.74
C GLU A 925 38.17 18.99 -34.37
N LYS A 926 37.49 20.07 -33.94
CA LYS A 926 38.12 21.37 -33.64
C LYS A 926 38.15 21.60 -32.14
N TRP A 927 39.13 22.38 -31.70
CA TRP A 927 39.13 22.96 -30.36
C TRP A 927 37.85 23.75 -30.11
N GLN A 928 37.27 23.61 -28.93
CA GLN A 928 36.11 24.41 -28.56
C GLN A 928 36.58 25.74 -28.00
N ARG A 929 36.21 26.83 -28.68
CA ARG A 929 36.58 28.19 -28.31
C ARG A 929 35.82 28.68 -27.07
N CYS A 930 36.44 29.60 -26.35
CA CYS A 930 35.81 30.45 -25.35
C CYS A 930 35.63 31.84 -25.96
N ASP A 931 34.39 32.19 -26.29
CA ASP A 931 34.06 33.46 -26.94
C ASP A 931 33.80 34.55 -25.88
N TYR A 932 34.17 35.79 -26.19
CA TYR A 932 33.87 36.97 -25.36
C TYR A 932 32.34 37.20 -25.28
N VAL A 933 31.84 37.73 -24.16
CA VAL A 933 30.41 38.07 -24.04
C VAL A 933 30.01 39.11 -25.07
N ASN A 934 30.86 40.13 -25.22
CA ASN A 934 30.74 41.12 -26.28
C ASN A 934 32.10 41.22 -26.99
N PRO A 935 32.26 40.63 -28.18
CA PRO A 935 33.50 40.71 -28.95
C PRO A 935 33.95 42.14 -29.27
N LYS A 936 33.07 43.14 -29.16
CA LYS A 936 33.41 44.56 -29.38
C LYS A 936 33.96 45.26 -28.14
N ASN A 937 33.88 44.62 -26.96
CA ASN A 937 34.29 45.21 -25.69
C ASN A 937 34.97 44.14 -24.82
N GLU A 938 36.16 43.72 -25.23
CA GLU A 938 36.95 42.72 -24.53
C GLU A 938 37.57 43.29 -23.25
N THR A 939 37.10 42.84 -22.11
CA THR A 939 37.69 43.25 -20.82
C THR A 939 38.99 42.49 -20.54
N ASP A 940 39.92 43.07 -19.79
CA ASP A 940 41.17 42.39 -19.41
C ASP A 940 40.94 41.10 -18.61
N ALA A 941 39.84 41.03 -17.85
CA ALA A 941 39.41 39.83 -17.15
C ALA A 941 38.98 38.72 -18.14
N GLU A 942 38.20 39.07 -19.15
CA GLU A 942 37.80 38.13 -20.21
C GLU A 942 39.01 37.64 -21.02
N LYS A 943 39.95 38.52 -21.36
CA LYS A 943 41.19 38.14 -22.05
C LYS A 943 41.99 37.11 -21.25
N LYS A 944 42.06 37.25 -19.93
CA LYS A 944 42.68 36.25 -19.04
C LYS A 944 41.94 34.91 -19.06
N ILE A 945 40.61 34.93 -19.10
CA ILE A 945 39.80 33.71 -19.17
C ILE A 945 39.99 33.01 -20.53
N VAL A 946 40.01 33.75 -21.63
CA VAL A 946 40.28 33.20 -22.96
C VAL A 946 41.70 32.62 -23.02
N ALA A 947 42.71 33.35 -22.54
CA ALA A 947 44.09 32.87 -22.47
C ALA A 947 44.23 31.60 -21.60
N PHE A 948 43.53 31.55 -20.46
CA PHE A 948 43.46 30.36 -19.62
C PHE A 948 42.80 29.18 -20.35
N TRP A 949 41.68 29.42 -21.03
CA TRP A 949 40.95 28.39 -21.76
C TRP A 949 41.76 27.81 -22.92
N ASP A 950 42.40 28.67 -23.70
CA ASP A 950 43.17 28.25 -24.88
C ASP A 950 44.55 27.69 -24.52
N GLY A 951 45.13 28.12 -23.39
CA GLY A 951 46.49 27.74 -22.99
C GLY A 951 46.60 26.73 -21.85
N SER A 952 45.55 26.52 -21.03
CA SER A 952 45.63 25.70 -19.79
C SER A 952 44.52 24.66 -19.65
N VAL A 953 43.46 24.72 -20.47
CA VAL A 953 42.38 23.73 -20.46
C VAL A 953 42.59 22.75 -21.61
N HIS A 954 42.96 21.51 -21.31
CA HIS A 954 43.09 20.47 -22.34
C HIS A 954 41.74 19.86 -22.68
N GLN A 955 41.47 19.65 -23.97
CA GLN A 955 40.17 19.21 -24.44
C GLN A 955 40.26 17.86 -25.15
N TYR A 956 39.46 16.91 -24.70
CA TYR A 956 39.43 15.56 -25.22
C TYR A 956 38.05 15.21 -25.73
N ARG A 957 38.00 14.35 -26.74
CA ARG A 957 36.79 13.71 -27.22
C ARG A 957 36.86 12.21 -27.02
N VAL A 958 35.69 11.60 -26.82
CA VAL A 958 35.50 10.16 -26.93
C VAL A 958 34.19 9.88 -27.64
N MET A 959 34.22 8.95 -28.61
CA MET A 959 33.03 8.47 -29.30
C MET A 959 32.56 7.19 -28.64
N LEU A 960 31.33 7.15 -28.14
CA LEU A 960 30.73 5.94 -27.56
C LEU A 960 30.38 4.93 -28.64
N LYS A 961 31.37 4.17 -29.13
CA LYS A 961 31.19 3.08 -30.09
C LYS A 961 30.51 1.90 -29.38
N GLY A 962 29.44 1.36 -29.97
CA GLY A 962 28.44 0.49 -29.32
C GLY A 962 28.87 -0.91 -28.85
N LYS A 963 30.07 -1.11 -28.29
CA LYS A 963 30.56 -2.42 -27.79
C LYS A 963 30.44 -2.62 -26.28
N PHE A 964 30.22 -1.55 -25.52
CA PHE A 964 30.25 -1.59 -24.05
C PHE A 964 29.26 -2.58 -23.34
N PRO A 965 28.13 -3.01 -23.93
CA PRO A 965 27.22 -3.97 -23.29
C PRO A 965 27.55 -5.44 -23.56
N GLU A 966 28.32 -5.76 -24.61
CA GLU A 966 28.49 -7.15 -25.10
C GLU A 966 29.52 -7.96 -24.27
N GLU A 967 30.35 -7.29 -23.47
CA GLU A 967 31.34 -7.94 -22.59
C GLU A 967 30.78 -8.35 -21.21
N ILE A 968 29.54 -7.95 -20.88
CA ILE A 968 28.89 -8.31 -19.62
C ILE A 968 28.02 -9.56 -19.85
N LYS A 969 28.37 -10.70 -19.25
CA LYS A 969 27.57 -11.94 -19.34
C LYS A 969 26.36 -11.87 -18.43
N PHE A 970 25.20 -12.28 -18.93
CA PHE A 970 23.91 -12.26 -18.24
C PHE A 970 23.32 -13.66 -18.04
N SER A 971 22.75 -13.94 -16.86
CA SER A 971 21.89 -15.09 -16.56
C SER A 971 20.46 -14.91 -17.13
N HIS A 972 19.69 -16.00 -17.16
CA HIS A 972 18.35 -16.09 -17.76
C HIS A 972 17.30 -15.10 -17.19
N ASP A 973 17.54 -14.55 -16.01
CA ASP A 973 16.72 -13.55 -15.33
C ASP A 973 17.16 -12.09 -15.62
N GLY A 974 18.18 -11.90 -16.47
CA GLY A 974 18.70 -10.58 -16.87
C GLY A 974 19.70 -9.98 -15.88
N LEU A 975 20.21 -10.76 -14.92
CA LEU A 975 21.30 -10.37 -14.02
C LEU A 975 22.66 -10.75 -14.61
N PRO A 976 23.77 -10.08 -14.28
CA PRO A 976 25.09 -10.58 -14.66
C PRO A 976 25.42 -11.90 -13.94
N GLU A 977 26.08 -12.85 -14.62
CA GLU A 977 26.74 -13.97 -13.93
C GLU A 977 27.73 -13.39 -12.92
N ARG A 978 27.51 -13.62 -11.61
CA ARG A 978 28.45 -13.17 -10.58
C ARG A 978 29.82 -13.78 -10.86
N ASP A 979 30.86 -12.96 -10.89
CA ASP A 979 32.23 -13.44 -10.79
C ASP A 979 32.37 -14.39 -9.59
N GLU A 980 32.72 -15.64 -9.86
CA GLU A 980 32.93 -16.70 -8.86
C GLU A 980 34.06 -16.36 -7.86
N LYS A 981 34.77 -15.24 -8.04
CA LYS A 981 35.87 -14.79 -7.16
C LYS A 981 35.43 -14.13 -5.84
N GLY A 982 34.13 -13.86 -5.64
CA GLY A 982 33.62 -13.26 -4.38
C GLY A 982 33.38 -14.22 -3.20
N LYS A 983 33.38 -15.54 -3.42
CA LYS A 983 33.05 -16.54 -2.37
C LYS A 983 34.23 -17.00 -1.49
N LYS A 984 35.43 -16.43 -1.64
CA LYS A 984 36.64 -16.87 -0.91
C LYS A 984 37.09 -15.98 0.26
N ILE A 985 36.36 -14.92 0.62
CA ILE A 985 36.80 -13.95 1.65
C ILE A 985 36.08 -14.12 3.01
N GLU A 986 35.06 -14.97 3.13
CA GLU A 986 34.33 -15.20 4.41
C GLU A 986 34.85 -16.37 5.27
N LYS A 987 36.10 -16.82 5.07
CA LYS A 987 36.72 -17.87 5.93
C LYS A 987 37.85 -17.42 6.85
N ASN A 988 38.17 -16.12 6.87
CA ASN A 988 39.15 -15.53 7.78
C ASN A 988 38.62 -14.19 8.34
N LYS A 989 37.60 -14.23 9.21
CA LYS A 989 37.29 -13.18 10.19
C LYS A 989 36.28 -13.65 11.22
#